data_AF-A0A1W2BZR0-F1
#
_entry.id   AF-A0A1W2BZR0-F1
#
_cell.length_a   1.000
_cell.length_b   1.000
_cell.length_c   1.000
_cell.angle_alpha   90.00
_cell.angle_beta   90.00
_cell.angle_gamma   90.00
#
_symmetry.space_group_name_H-M   'P 1'
#
loop_
_entity.id
_entity.type
_entity.pdbx_description
1 polymer ?
#
loop_
_entity_poly.entity_id
_entity_poly.type
_entity_poly.pdbx_seq_one_letter_code
_entity_poly.pdbx_strand_id
1 'polypeptide(L)'
;MKSKLSFFVLALFSIIQAQVPDGTKYLGDKEVVPPGGDSFRVFTEGNKKGGKFNNVVVVEPVYDYINTVNSGFLVKKDKKFGFLDKQGNFIIPLENDSLYYSYADEFFTAVKKSKKGSFDKSGKLMLPIKFDDILYSSAANSYSIVKEKEKIGIYFKDKEIKGDFSQITVYNNGIKALKDGKYGLLIDGRTVIPFEYEDINYKSDEKPLKGNLEYSQIRFAPRNFIVSKDGKFGVYDTNGKMVIPMEYKTIRYDEHRRLYFLTHEQNLQGLYIENSKVYLKPEYQAIHTDGTSYITLKKNNKYGLINYKGVEVLPMIYEETLYQSTNSNFKVKKDGKYGWVNADGSVLVPAIYDKLDNFYDKSSFTKGLLDGKYGILSIANNEIIIPFQFDEIYEYYDRYLLVEKDKKRGLYDTNGKKITEVSYDGFKRSDTEGSQMIFPMKDKFYSVLDKNGNLKYQNEIINVSYLHNENYWLAPYRSKIQAILIQKKDGKYGLLDENTAEMIVPAVYDEITQKYDPGETAYFIVKQGKKYGIVNQEHQIIVPMDYSFIDFFNLDYLAKHEKDLQFIAKKGEKFGVINLKNETIIPFQYNEMSKISNTNLYKAKKDKLFSIINGSGKPISNELFDQVANFERVNEYGEERIALTFKEGKMRIIDDNGNFKTQPVSMKPHKGFAKFDDLKMELIKVLDNPDDNALLEFAEKITPSEHLVYFLKNYPNKMRDEFKYISPEYEIQKIYEGLLKFKHSEWSDKIPEEYRYNRSHLINVMDYMTIKEGVVMNKRTTDWDYGSRFLEKLLRNSIKINGFWVSTYFAY
;
A
#
# COMPACT_ATOMS: atom_id res chain seq x y z
N MET A 1 13.46 -8.36 -36.83
CA MET A 1 12.03 -8.76 -36.76
C MET A 1 11.39 -8.00 -35.60
N LYS A 2 10.17 -7.45 -35.65
CA LYS A 2 8.83 -7.97 -36.03
C LYS A 2 8.12 -8.84 -34.96
N SER A 3 7.66 -8.19 -33.90
CA SER A 3 6.44 -8.48 -33.11
C SER A 3 5.94 -7.10 -32.62
N LYS A 4 4.73 -6.58 -32.89
CA LYS A 4 3.37 -7.14 -32.88
C LYS A 4 3.01 -7.79 -31.55
N LEU A 5 2.32 -7.00 -30.71
CA LEU A 5 1.31 -7.50 -29.78
C LEU A 5 0.04 -6.66 -29.98
N SER A 6 -1.12 -7.30 -30.00
CA SER A 6 -2.42 -6.64 -30.22
C SER A 6 -3.42 -7.30 -29.29
N PHE A 7 -4.10 -6.52 -28.46
CA PHE A 7 -5.18 -7.03 -27.61
C PHE A 7 -6.53 -6.68 -28.22
N PHE A 8 -7.30 -7.72 -28.53
CA PHE A 8 -8.71 -7.66 -28.89
C PHE A 8 -9.52 -8.17 -27.69
N VAL A 9 -10.64 -7.52 -27.39
CA VAL A 9 -11.64 -8.04 -26.46
C VAL A 9 -12.77 -8.64 -27.29
N LEU A 10 -13.06 -9.92 -27.09
CA LEU A 10 -14.28 -10.57 -27.59
C LEU A 10 -15.20 -10.89 -26.41
N ALA A 11 -16.46 -10.48 -26.51
CA ALA A 11 -17.51 -10.93 -25.60
C ALA A 11 -18.18 -12.19 -26.18
N LEU A 12 -18.36 -13.21 -25.35
CA LEU A 12 -19.15 -14.40 -25.67
C LEU A 12 -20.60 -14.20 -25.24
N PHE A 13 -21.54 -14.41 -26.16
CA PHE A 13 -22.94 -14.67 -25.83
C PHE A 13 -23.15 -16.18 -25.68
N SER A 14 -23.91 -16.58 -24.67
CA SER A 14 -24.47 -17.92 -24.52
C SER A 14 -25.99 -17.83 -24.32
N ILE A 15 -26.72 -18.74 -24.95
CA ILE A 15 -28.20 -18.80 -24.99
C ILE A 15 -28.64 -20.12 -24.36
N ILE A 16 -29.76 -20.11 -23.63
CA ILE A 16 -30.51 -21.31 -23.23
C ILE A 16 -32.00 -21.09 -23.57
N GLN A 17 -32.64 -22.14 -24.10
CA GLN A 17 -34.05 -22.20 -24.59
C GLN A 17 -34.95 -22.93 -23.55
N ALA A 18 -36.28 -23.08 -23.64
CA ALA A 18 -37.33 -22.68 -24.61
C ALA A 18 -38.51 -22.02 -23.83
N GLN A 19 -39.85 -22.17 -24.00
CA GLN A 19 -40.82 -22.90 -24.87
C GLN A 19 -42.18 -22.14 -24.71
N VAL A 20 -43.04 -21.80 -25.69
CA VAL A 20 -43.89 -22.60 -26.63
C VAL A 20 -44.95 -23.44 -25.87
N PRO A 21 -46.28 -23.36 -26.17
CA PRO A 21 -46.91 -23.09 -27.49
C PRO A 21 -48.05 -22.04 -27.57
N ASP A 22 -48.64 -21.99 -28.77
CA ASP A 22 -49.69 -21.13 -29.37
C ASP A 22 -50.94 -20.70 -28.57
N GLY A 23 -51.55 -19.59 -29.03
CA GLY A 23 -52.94 -19.23 -28.75
C GLY A 23 -53.34 -17.83 -29.27
N THR A 24 -54.08 -17.73 -30.38
CA THR A 24 -54.48 -16.43 -30.97
C THR A 24 -55.86 -15.94 -30.53
N LYS A 25 -55.96 -14.69 -30.05
CA LYS A 25 -56.98 -13.71 -30.49
C LYS A 25 -56.77 -12.29 -29.95
N TYR A 26 -57.37 -11.34 -30.66
CA TYR A 26 -57.39 -9.90 -30.39
C TYR A 26 -58.24 -9.53 -29.16
N LEU A 27 -57.83 -8.47 -28.44
CA LEU A 27 -58.61 -7.23 -28.21
C LEU A 27 -57.81 -6.25 -27.35
N GLY A 28 -58.00 -4.94 -27.54
CA GLY A 28 -57.49 -3.89 -26.64
C GLY A 28 -56.77 -2.73 -27.34
N ASP A 29 -57.34 -1.52 -27.25
CA ASP A 29 -56.72 -0.28 -27.73
C ASP A 29 -55.55 0.19 -26.88
N LYS A 30 -54.75 1.10 -27.46
CA LYS A 30 -53.63 1.87 -26.86
C LYS A 30 -52.36 1.05 -26.58
N GLU A 31 -51.50 0.95 -27.59
CA GLU A 31 -50.06 0.80 -27.32
C GLU A 31 -49.59 1.95 -26.43
N VAL A 32 -48.93 1.60 -25.32
CA VAL A 32 -48.45 2.57 -24.32
C VAL A 32 -47.21 3.27 -24.85
N VAL A 33 -47.28 4.59 -25.01
CA VAL A 33 -46.13 5.42 -25.38
C VAL A 33 -45.10 5.40 -24.22
N PRO A 34 -43.85 4.96 -24.46
CA PRO A 34 -42.81 5.05 -23.43
C PRO A 34 -42.39 6.53 -23.26
N PRO A 35 -42.34 7.06 -22.02
CA PRO A 35 -41.98 8.46 -21.78
C PRO A 35 -40.46 8.67 -21.93
N GLY A 36 -40.01 9.03 -23.14
CA GLY A 36 -38.57 9.05 -23.44
C GLY A 36 -38.14 9.77 -24.72
N GLY A 37 -38.59 11.02 -24.92
CA GLY A 37 -38.05 11.94 -25.94
C GLY A 37 -38.65 11.83 -27.35
N ASP A 38 -38.61 12.97 -28.06
CA ASP A 38 -39.05 13.12 -29.45
C ASP A 38 -38.20 12.22 -30.39
N SER A 39 -38.74 11.07 -30.84
CA SER A 39 -37.98 10.11 -31.65
C SER A 39 -38.35 10.17 -33.15
N PHE A 40 -37.41 10.69 -33.94
CA PHE A 40 -37.42 10.59 -35.40
C PHE A 40 -36.99 9.18 -35.83
N ARG A 41 -37.76 8.55 -36.73
CA ARG A 41 -37.53 7.18 -37.22
C ARG A 41 -37.68 7.15 -38.74
N VAL A 42 -36.84 6.38 -39.43
CA VAL A 42 -36.95 6.16 -40.89
C VAL A 42 -37.57 4.79 -41.14
N PHE A 43 -38.51 4.69 -42.07
CA PHE A 43 -39.04 3.44 -42.58
C PHE A 43 -38.84 3.34 -44.10
N THR A 44 -38.99 2.14 -44.65
CA THR A 44 -38.81 1.87 -46.09
C THR A 44 -40.03 1.11 -46.59
N GLU A 45 -40.57 1.51 -47.73
CA GLU A 45 -41.70 0.87 -48.41
C GLU A 45 -41.35 0.70 -49.89
N GLY A 46 -41.36 -0.55 -50.36
CA GLY A 46 -40.70 -0.91 -51.63
C GLY A 46 -39.24 -0.45 -51.65
N ASN A 47 -38.87 0.35 -52.65
CA ASN A 47 -37.54 0.94 -52.82
C ASN A 47 -37.43 2.40 -52.36
N LYS A 48 -38.41 2.92 -51.60
CA LYS A 48 -38.47 4.33 -51.18
C LYS A 48 -38.56 4.45 -49.65
N LYS A 49 -38.13 5.59 -49.12
CA LYS A 49 -38.02 5.84 -47.67
C LYS A 49 -38.94 6.96 -47.22
N GLY A 50 -39.55 6.75 -46.06
CA GLY A 50 -40.44 7.68 -45.35
C GLY A 50 -39.96 7.91 -43.91
N GLY A 51 -40.57 8.89 -43.24
CA GLY A 51 -40.19 9.36 -41.91
C GLY A 51 -41.39 9.33 -40.95
N LYS A 52 -41.13 8.82 -39.74
CA LYS A 52 -42.05 8.84 -38.61
C LYS A 52 -41.51 9.70 -37.49
N PHE A 53 -42.37 10.46 -36.84
CA PHE A 53 -42.06 11.26 -35.67
C PHE A 53 -43.03 10.85 -34.55
N ASN A 54 -42.50 10.38 -33.42
CA ASN A 54 -43.29 9.79 -32.33
C ASN A 54 -44.31 8.75 -32.85
N ASN A 55 -43.82 7.84 -33.71
CA ASN A 55 -44.54 6.79 -34.46
C ASN A 55 -45.57 7.26 -35.51
N VAL A 56 -46.01 8.52 -35.54
CA VAL A 56 -46.87 9.08 -36.59
C VAL A 56 -46.09 9.24 -37.89
N VAL A 57 -46.65 8.85 -39.04
CA VAL A 57 -46.05 9.16 -40.36
C VAL A 57 -46.18 10.66 -40.62
N VAL A 58 -45.04 11.31 -40.87
CA VAL A 58 -44.96 12.75 -41.17
C VAL A 58 -44.18 13.03 -42.46
N VAL A 59 -43.50 12.01 -43.01
CA VAL A 59 -42.84 12.10 -44.32
C VAL A 59 -43.19 10.84 -45.11
N GLU A 60 -43.91 11.01 -46.22
CA GLU A 60 -44.33 9.91 -47.09
C GLU A 60 -43.15 9.13 -47.69
N PRO A 61 -43.31 7.82 -47.98
CA PRO A 61 -42.26 6.97 -48.52
C PRO A 61 -42.01 7.20 -50.01
N VAL A 62 -41.53 8.40 -50.37
CA VAL A 62 -41.29 8.83 -51.77
C VAL A 62 -39.82 9.17 -52.06
N TYR A 63 -38.95 9.11 -51.05
CA TYR A 63 -37.55 9.54 -51.12
C TYR A 63 -36.58 8.39 -51.38
N ASP A 64 -35.47 8.67 -52.07
CA ASP A 64 -34.40 7.69 -52.32
C ASP A 64 -33.54 7.43 -51.07
N TYR A 65 -33.42 8.46 -50.22
CA TYR A 65 -32.66 8.41 -48.98
C TYR A 65 -33.23 9.42 -47.98
N ILE A 66 -33.26 9.01 -46.70
CA ILE A 66 -33.59 9.88 -45.56
C ILE A 66 -32.56 9.58 -44.47
N ASN A 67 -32.10 10.64 -43.79
CA ASN A 67 -31.36 10.58 -42.53
C ASN A 67 -32.03 11.48 -41.48
N THR A 68 -31.88 11.14 -40.20
CA THR A 68 -32.44 11.92 -39.09
C THR A 68 -31.38 12.81 -38.44
N VAL A 69 -31.80 14.02 -38.07
CA VAL A 69 -31.03 14.98 -37.27
C VAL A 69 -31.92 15.54 -36.17
N ASN A 70 -31.35 16.20 -35.16
CA ASN A 70 -32.04 16.62 -33.94
C ASN A 70 -33.32 17.47 -34.17
N SER A 71 -33.46 18.11 -35.33
CA SER A 71 -34.59 18.98 -35.69
C SER A 71 -35.51 18.44 -36.80
N GLY A 72 -35.22 17.29 -37.43
CA GLY A 72 -35.97 16.86 -38.61
C GLY A 72 -35.35 15.75 -39.47
N PHE A 73 -35.80 15.69 -40.73
CA PHE A 73 -35.38 14.69 -41.73
C PHE A 73 -34.59 15.34 -42.87
N LEU A 74 -33.33 14.96 -43.05
CA LEU A 74 -32.54 15.29 -44.24
C LEU A 74 -32.91 14.27 -45.33
N VAL A 75 -33.52 14.76 -46.42
CA VAL A 75 -34.14 13.93 -47.46
C VAL A 75 -33.45 14.10 -48.81
N LYS A 76 -33.49 13.04 -49.63
CA LYS A 76 -32.98 13.03 -51.00
C LYS A 76 -33.96 12.35 -51.94
N LYS A 77 -34.22 12.97 -53.09
CA LYS A 77 -35.03 12.41 -54.18
C LYS A 77 -34.54 12.95 -55.51
N ASP A 78 -34.49 12.10 -56.54
CA ASP A 78 -34.12 12.45 -57.92
C ASP A 78 -32.75 13.17 -57.99
N LYS A 79 -31.80 12.64 -57.20
CA LYS A 79 -30.44 13.18 -56.93
C LYS A 79 -30.38 14.52 -56.17
N LYS A 80 -31.50 15.20 -55.91
CA LYS A 80 -31.57 16.45 -55.14
C LYS A 80 -31.76 16.21 -53.65
N PHE A 81 -31.30 17.15 -52.83
CA PHE A 81 -31.37 17.14 -51.37
C PHE A 81 -32.18 18.32 -50.81
N GLY A 82 -32.85 18.08 -49.68
CA GLY A 82 -33.57 19.07 -48.88
C GLY A 82 -33.67 18.65 -47.41
N PHE A 83 -34.31 19.47 -46.60
CA PHE A 83 -34.53 19.23 -45.17
C PHE A 83 -35.97 19.51 -44.78
N LEU A 84 -36.58 18.57 -44.04
CA LEU A 84 -37.94 18.62 -43.54
C LEU A 84 -37.96 18.79 -42.02
N ASP A 85 -38.91 19.56 -41.48
CA ASP A 85 -39.16 19.62 -40.03
C ASP A 85 -39.81 18.33 -39.48
N LYS A 86 -40.20 18.37 -38.20
CA LYS A 86 -40.87 17.26 -37.51
C LYS A 86 -42.36 17.09 -37.86
N GLN A 87 -42.90 17.97 -38.71
CA GLN A 87 -44.26 17.92 -39.26
C GLN A 87 -44.27 17.53 -40.75
N GLY A 88 -43.11 17.46 -41.41
CA GLY A 88 -42.97 17.13 -42.83
C GLY A 88 -42.89 18.33 -43.79
N ASN A 89 -42.78 19.56 -43.29
CA ASN A 89 -42.66 20.76 -44.13
C ASN A 89 -41.21 21.00 -44.57
N PHE A 90 -40.99 21.49 -45.79
CA PHE A 90 -39.66 21.87 -46.25
C PHE A 90 -39.12 23.12 -45.55
N ILE A 91 -38.09 22.91 -44.74
CA ILE A 91 -37.27 23.95 -44.10
C ILE A 91 -36.10 24.36 -45.02
N ILE A 92 -35.53 23.41 -45.77
CA ILE A 92 -34.59 23.67 -46.87
C ILE A 92 -35.12 22.94 -48.11
N PRO A 93 -35.52 23.64 -49.20
CA PRO A 93 -36.18 23.02 -50.35
C PRO A 93 -35.35 21.94 -51.07
N LEU A 94 -36.05 20.98 -51.68
CA LEU A 94 -35.51 19.83 -52.43
C LEU A 94 -34.94 20.23 -53.81
N GLU A 95 -33.90 21.04 -53.82
CA GLU A 95 -33.26 21.53 -55.07
C GLU A 95 -31.72 21.53 -55.03
N ASN A 96 -31.13 21.23 -53.88
CA ASN A 96 -29.69 21.29 -53.66
C ASN A 96 -28.99 20.05 -54.22
N ASP A 97 -27.77 20.22 -54.73
CA ASP A 97 -26.94 19.13 -55.25
C ASP A 97 -26.31 18.30 -54.11
N SER A 98 -26.06 18.93 -52.96
CA SER A 98 -25.84 18.26 -51.68
C SER A 98 -26.26 19.15 -50.49
N LEU A 99 -26.47 18.52 -49.34
CA LEU A 99 -26.81 19.17 -48.08
C LEU A 99 -26.10 18.45 -46.93
N TYR A 100 -25.45 19.20 -46.04
CA TYR A 100 -24.72 18.71 -44.87
C TYR A 100 -25.22 19.42 -43.60
N TYR A 101 -25.10 18.78 -42.43
CA TYR A 101 -25.52 19.32 -41.14
C TYR A 101 -24.40 19.18 -40.09
N SER A 102 -24.06 20.27 -39.39
CA SER A 102 -23.20 20.21 -38.20
C SER A 102 -24.04 19.95 -36.96
N TYR A 103 -23.84 18.78 -36.34
CA TYR A 103 -24.44 18.44 -35.04
C TYR A 103 -23.87 19.25 -33.87
N ALA A 104 -22.66 19.82 -34.00
CA ALA A 104 -22.00 20.56 -32.92
C ALA A 104 -22.41 22.04 -32.86
N ASP A 105 -22.77 22.62 -34.01
CA ASP A 105 -22.96 24.07 -34.19
C ASP A 105 -24.35 24.42 -34.77
N GLU A 106 -25.21 23.40 -34.93
CA GLU A 106 -26.62 23.43 -35.37
C GLU A 106 -26.91 24.26 -36.64
N PHE A 107 -26.11 24.07 -37.69
CA PHE A 107 -26.31 24.69 -39.00
C PHE A 107 -26.22 23.68 -40.15
N PHE A 108 -26.77 24.07 -41.30
CA PHE A 108 -26.69 23.35 -42.57
C PHE A 108 -25.76 24.06 -43.56
N THR A 109 -24.97 23.29 -44.32
CA THR A 109 -24.29 23.75 -45.54
C THR A 109 -24.98 23.16 -46.76
N ALA A 110 -25.50 24.00 -47.63
CA ALA A 110 -26.13 23.60 -48.89
C ALA A 110 -25.21 23.90 -50.07
N VAL A 111 -25.21 23.01 -51.07
CA VAL A 111 -24.45 23.17 -52.31
C VAL A 111 -25.41 23.17 -53.51
N LYS A 112 -25.29 24.18 -54.38
CA LYS A 112 -26.11 24.33 -55.59
C LYS A 112 -25.27 24.91 -56.72
N LYS A 113 -25.18 24.23 -57.87
CA LYS A 113 -24.32 24.58 -59.02
C LYS A 113 -22.87 24.86 -58.61
N SER A 114 -22.30 23.95 -57.80
CA SER A 114 -20.94 24.03 -57.22
C SER A 114 -20.66 25.22 -56.30
N LYS A 115 -21.64 26.09 -56.00
CA LYS A 115 -21.54 27.15 -54.98
C LYS A 115 -22.13 26.70 -53.65
N LYS A 116 -21.58 27.21 -52.55
CA LYS A 116 -22.00 26.88 -51.18
C LYS A 116 -22.68 28.08 -50.49
N GLY A 117 -23.61 27.79 -49.60
CA GLY A 117 -24.26 28.70 -48.66
C GLY A 117 -24.63 27.98 -47.36
N SER A 118 -25.02 28.71 -46.32
CA SER A 118 -25.37 28.12 -45.02
C SER A 118 -26.65 28.70 -44.40
N PHE A 119 -27.30 27.87 -43.59
CA PHE A 119 -28.60 28.12 -42.96
C PHE A 119 -28.56 27.63 -41.51
N ASP A 120 -29.28 28.28 -40.59
CA ASP A 120 -29.43 27.75 -39.23
C ASP A 120 -30.42 26.57 -39.18
N LYS A 121 -30.57 25.93 -38.01
CA LYS A 121 -31.48 24.79 -37.82
C LYS A 121 -32.97 25.07 -38.10
N SER A 122 -33.37 26.33 -38.26
CA SER A 122 -34.73 26.76 -38.64
C SER A 122 -34.88 27.05 -40.14
N GLY A 123 -33.83 26.83 -40.95
CA GLY A 123 -33.82 27.13 -42.39
C GLY A 123 -33.64 28.60 -42.71
N LYS A 124 -33.39 29.45 -41.71
CA LYS A 124 -33.08 30.86 -41.93
C LYS A 124 -31.69 30.98 -42.55
N LEU A 125 -31.58 31.75 -43.63
CA LEU A 125 -30.33 31.97 -44.33
C LEU A 125 -29.32 32.68 -43.41
N MET A 126 -28.17 32.05 -43.19
CA MET A 126 -27.00 32.68 -42.57
C MET A 126 -26.12 33.31 -43.66
N LEU A 127 -25.89 32.58 -44.75
CA LEU A 127 -24.96 32.95 -45.81
C LEU A 127 -25.50 32.52 -47.20
N PRO A 128 -25.68 33.42 -48.18
CA PRO A 128 -26.25 33.11 -49.49
C PRO A 128 -25.42 32.11 -50.29
N ILE A 129 -26.07 31.26 -51.10
CA ILE A 129 -25.41 30.24 -51.92
C ILE A 129 -24.68 30.88 -53.12
N LYS A 130 -23.48 31.40 -52.87
CA LYS A 130 -22.62 32.07 -53.89
C LYS A 130 -21.11 31.82 -53.73
N PHE A 131 -20.68 31.26 -52.61
CA PHE A 131 -19.27 31.13 -52.23
C PHE A 131 -18.63 29.86 -52.79
N ASP A 132 -17.32 29.88 -53.05
CA ASP A 132 -16.58 28.68 -53.48
C ASP A 132 -16.42 27.67 -52.33
N ASP A 133 -16.02 28.14 -51.15
CA ASP A 133 -15.96 27.31 -49.94
C ASP A 133 -16.41 28.03 -48.66
N ILE A 134 -16.93 27.26 -47.71
CA ILE A 134 -17.32 27.67 -46.36
C ILE A 134 -16.56 26.77 -45.40
N LEU A 135 -15.54 27.33 -44.74
CA LEU A 135 -14.71 26.62 -43.78
C LEU A 135 -15.48 26.35 -42.48
N TYR A 136 -16.33 27.29 -42.07
CA TYR A 136 -17.15 27.16 -40.85
C TYR A 136 -18.39 28.07 -40.88
N SER A 137 -19.38 27.76 -40.04
CA SER A 137 -20.45 28.67 -39.62
C SER A 137 -20.88 28.33 -38.19
N SER A 138 -21.37 29.31 -37.45
CA SER A 138 -21.90 29.12 -36.09
C SER A 138 -23.28 29.76 -36.00
N ALA A 139 -24.34 28.96 -35.86
CA ALA A 139 -25.70 29.48 -35.74
C ALA A 139 -25.86 30.32 -34.47
N ALA A 140 -25.33 29.83 -33.34
CA ALA A 140 -25.34 30.50 -32.04
C ALA A 140 -24.75 31.91 -32.10
N ASN A 141 -23.59 32.06 -32.75
CA ASN A 141 -22.86 33.33 -32.82
C ASN A 141 -23.10 34.13 -34.11
N SER A 142 -23.98 33.66 -34.99
CA SER A 142 -24.33 34.33 -36.26
C SER A 142 -23.14 34.72 -37.15
N TYR A 143 -22.10 33.89 -37.25
CA TYR A 143 -20.97 34.15 -38.17
C TYR A 143 -20.61 32.96 -39.07
N SER A 144 -19.97 33.26 -40.19
CA SER A 144 -19.49 32.32 -41.20
C SER A 144 -18.07 32.67 -41.65
N ILE A 145 -17.24 31.66 -41.89
CA ILE A 145 -15.89 31.81 -42.43
C ILE A 145 -15.87 31.16 -43.81
N VAL A 146 -15.50 31.94 -44.82
CA VAL A 146 -15.44 31.50 -46.23
C VAL A 146 -14.00 31.47 -46.73
N LYS A 147 -13.71 30.60 -47.70
CA LYS A 147 -12.48 30.68 -48.50
C LYS A 147 -12.86 30.95 -49.95
N GLU A 148 -12.40 32.07 -50.48
CA GLU A 148 -12.58 32.46 -51.89
C GLU A 148 -11.20 32.63 -52.53
N LYS A 149 -10.84 31.70 -53.43
CA LYS A 149 -9.46 31.51 -53.90
C LYS A 149 -8.52 31.35 -52.69
N GLU A 150 -7.50 32.19 -52.53
CA GLU A 150 -6.58 32.16 -51.37
C GLU A 150 -6.89 33.22 -50.29
N LYS A 151 -8.06 33.89 -50.35
CA LYS A 151 -8.49 34.84 -49.30
C LYS A 151 -9.51 34.20 -48.36
N ILE A 152 -9.40 34.53 -47.07
CA ILE A 152 -10.36 34.14 -46.04
C ILE A 152 -11.29 35.32 -45.75
N GLY A 153 -12.59 35.11 -45.90
CA GLY A 153 -13.61 36.12 -45.56
C GLY A 153 -14.31 35.78 -44.25
N ILE A 154 -14.53 36.79 -43.40
CA ILE A 154 -15.34 36.66 -42.18
C ILE A 154 -16.67 37.38 -42.42
N TYR A 155 -17.78 36.67 -42.27
CA TYR A 155 -19.13 37.21 -42.38
C TYR A 155 -19.81 37.15 -41.01
N PHE A 156 -20.41 38.25 -40.57
CA PHE A 156 -21.35 38.27 -39.45
C PHE A 156 -22.76 38.48 -40.04
N LYS A 157 -23.56 37.41 -39.99
CA LYS A 157 -24.79 37.23 -40.78
C LYS A 157 -24.44 37.39 -42.27
N ASP A 158 -25.15 38.26 -42.97
CA ASP A 158 -24.93 38.62 -44.37
C ASP A 158 -23.77 39.61 -44.59
N LYS A 159 -23.22 40.22 -43.53
CA LYS A 159 -22.27 41.34 -43.63
C LYS A 159 -20.82 40.88 -43.54
N GLU A 160 -20.06 41.20 -44.59
CA GLU A 160 -18.62 41.00 -44.65
C GLU A 160 -17.87 41.94 -43.69
N ILE A 161 -17.01 41.37 -42.85
CA ILE A 161 -16.00 42.10 -42.08
C ILE A 161 -14.76 42.20 -42.97
N LYS A 162 -14.41 43.42 -43.41
CA LYS A 162 -13.36 43.63 -44.42
C LYS A 162 -11.94 43.53 -43.87
N GLY A 163 -11.16 42.61 -44.41
CA GLY A 163 -9.73 42.49 -44.14
C GLY A 163 -9.09 41.35 -44.92
N ASP A 164 -7.79 41.45 -45.20
CA ASP A 164 -7.01 40.35 -45.74
C ASP A 164 -6.54 39.46 -44.57
N PHE A 165 -7.44 38.56 -44.16
CA PHE A 165 -7.20 37.61 -43.07
C PHE A 165 -6.40 36.41 -43.55
N SER A 166 -5.32 36.07 -42.84
CA SER A 166 -4.41 34.97 -43.18
C SER A 166 -4.46 33.79 -42.19
N GLN A 167 -4.92 34.00 -40.96
CA GLN A 167 -5.16 32.96 -39.96
C GLN A 167 -6.39 33.30 -39.12
N ILE A 168 -7.14 32.28 -38.69
CA ILE A 168 -8.32 32.43 -37.81
C ILE A 168 -8.38 31.32 -36.77
N THR A 169 -8.55 31.69 -35.51
CA THR A 169 -8.87 30.80 -34.38
C THR A 169 -10.25 31.16 -33.84
N VAL A 170 -11.11 30.15 -33.64
CA VAL A 170 -12.51 30.36 -33.25
C VAL A 170 -12.77 29.91 -31.81
N TYR A 171 -13.29 30.84 -31.02
CA TYR A 171 -13.79 30.61 -29.66
C TYR A 171 -15.32 30.61 -29.65
N ASN A 172 -15.92 30.00 -28.62
CA ASN A 172 -17.37 30.03 -28.43
C ASN A 172 -17.98 31.45 -28.34
N ASN A 173 -17.19 32.47 -28.00
CA ASN A 173 -17.62 33.86 -27.82
C ASN A 173 -16.93 34.87 -28.75
N GLY A 174 -16.15 34.43 -29.74
CA GLY A 174 -15.40 35.37 -30.60
C GLY A 174 -14.40 34.72 -31.55
N ILE A 175 -13.74 35.55 -32.34
CA ILE A 175 -12.80 35.15 -33.39
C ILE A 175 -11.49 35.91 -33.19
N LYS A 176 -10.39 35.20 -32.91
CA LYS A 176 -9.03 35.74 -33.06
C LYS A 176 -8.66 35.61 -34.52
N ALA A 177 -8.28 36.71 -35.16
CA ALA A 177 -7.87 36.70 -36.56
C ALA A 177 -6.55 37.46 -36.75
N LEU A 178 -5.72 36.95 -37.65
CA LEU A 178 -4.50 37.61 -38.12
C LEU A 178 -4.85 38.42 -39.38
N LYS A 179 -4.70 39.74 -39.31
CA LYS A 179 -4.95 40.68 -40.41
C LYS A 179 -3.72 41.56 -40.59
N ASP A 180 -3.26 41.74 -41.82
CA ASP A 180 -2.13 42.63 -42.15
C ASP A 180 -0.85 42.37 -41.30
N GLY A 181 -0.67 41.13 -40.83
CA GLY A 181 0.45 40.70 -39.99
C GLY A 181 0.29 40.93 -38.47
N LYS A 182 -0.86 41.44 -37.99
CA LYS A 182 -1.16 41.65 -36.57
C LYS A 182 -2.47 40.97 -36.13
N TYR A 183 -2.52 40.46 -34.91
CA TYR A 183 -3.72 39.84 -34.36
C TYR A 183 -4.68 40.88 -33.78
N GLY A 184 -5.97 40.61 -33.96
CA GLY A 184 -7.09 41.29 -33.30
C GLY A 184 -8.18 40.28 -32.91
N LEU A 185 -9.11 40.71 -32.05
CA LEU A 185 -10.24 39.89 -31.58
C LEU A 185 -11.56 40.53 -32.01
N LEU A 186 -12.42 39.72 -32.63
CA LEU A 186 -13.79 40.07 -33.01
C LEU A 186 -14.80 39.38 -32.09
N ILE A 187 -15.77 40.14 -31.56
CA ILE A 187 -16.94 39.63 -30.82
C ILE A 187 -18.19 40.33 -31.37
N ASP A 188 -19.27 39.59 -31.62
CA ASP A 188 -20.54 40.11 -32.19
C ASP A 188 -20.38 41.01 -33.43
N GLY A 189 -19.39 40.67 -34.28
CA GLY A 189 -19.05 41.43 -35.48
C GLY A 189 -18.31 42.75 -35.25
N ARG A 190 -17.86 43.02 -34.01
CA ARG A 190 -17.10 44.22 -33.61
C ARG A 190 -15.67 43.87 -33.24
N THR A 191 -14.73 44.74 -33.56
CA THR A 191 -13.35 44.67 -33.06
C THR A 191 -13.33 45.04 -31.58
N VAL A 192 -13.01 44.07 -30.72
CA VAL A 192 -12.91 44.21 -29.26
C VAL A 192 -11.46 44.36 -28.80
N ILE A 193 -10.53 43.69 -29.49
CA ILE A 193 -9.09 43.94 -29.37
C ILE A 193 -8.59 44.36 -30.75
N PRO A 194 -7.98 45.55 -30.92
CA PRO A 194 -7.57 46.05 -32.23
C PRO A 194 -6.46 45.21 -32.87
N PHE A 195 -6.37 45.27 -34.20
CA PHE A 195 -5.41 44.50 -35.00
C PHE A 195 -4.00 45.13 -34.97
N GLU A 196 -3.35 45.08 -33.81
CA GLU A 196 -2.01 45.66 -33.58
C GLU A 196 -1.04 44.74 -32.80
N TYR A 197 -1.51 43.60 -32.30
CA TYR A 197 -0.77 42.72 -31.38
C TYR A 197 0.04 41.65 -32.12
N GLU A 198 1.18 41.27 -31.54
CA GLU A 198 1.99 40.12 -31.98
C GLU A 198 1.34 38.78 -31.62
N ASP A 199 0.59 38.71 -30.52
CA ASP A 199 -0.25 37.56 -30.17
C ASP A 199 -1.41 37.94 -29.23
N ILE A 200 -2.43 37.09 -29.17
CA ILE A 200 -3.62 37.18 -28.31
C ILE A 200 -3.99 35.77 -27.83
N ASN A 201 -3.72 35.42 -26.57
CA ASN A 201 -3.98 34.08 -26.00
C ASN A 201 -4.73 34.19 -24.67
N TYR A 202 -5.37 33.11 -24.18
CA TYR A 202 -6.03 33.14 -22.85
C TYR A 202 -5.17 32.55 -21.72
N LYS A 203 -4.04 31.93 -22.06
CA LYS A 203 -3.00 31.47 -21.12
C LYS A 203 -1.61 31.62 -21.74
N SER A 204 -0.58 31.69 -20.90
CA SER A 204 0.80 31.99 -21.31
C SER A 204 1.46 30.92 -22.19
N ASP A 205 1.00 29.67 -22.05
CA ASP A 205 1.76 28.49 -22.52
C ASP A 205 1.18 27.91 -23.83
N GLU A 206 0.21 28.58 -24.45
CA GLU A 206 -0.30 28.18 -25.77
C GLU A 206 0.71 28.51 -26.86
N LYS A 207 1.36 27.46 -27.37
CA LYS A 207 2.11 27.54 -28.63
C LYS A 207 1.12 27.86 -29.75
N PRO A 208 1.43 28.81 -30.66
CA PRO A 208 0.61 29.03 -31.84
C PRO A 208 0.55 27.73 -32.66
N LEU A 209 -0.65 27.39 -33.12
CA LEU A 209 -0.89 26.23 -33.98
C LEU A 209 -0.09 26.39 -35.28
N LYS A 210 0.68 25.36 -35.64
CA LYS A 210 1.67 25.41 -36.73
C LYS A 210 1.34 24.38 -37.82
N GLY A 211 0.40 24.75 -38.68
CA GLY A 211 0.13 24.09 -39.95
C GLY A 211 -0.47 25.04 -40.98
N ASN A 212 -0.56 24.57 -42.23
CA ASN A 212 -1.08 25.36 -43.34
C ASN A 212 -2.60 25.50 -43.23
N LEU A 213 -3.10 26.74 -43.11
CA LEU A 213 -4.53 27.08 -43.09
C LEU A 213 -5.35 26.29 -42.02
N GLU A 214 -4.77 26.13 -40.82
CA GLU A 214 -5.43 25.41 -39.72
C GLU A 214 -6.59 26.20 -39.09
N TYR A 215 -7.81 25.91 -39.55
CA TYR A 215 -9.02 26.21 -38.80
C TYR A 215 -9.07 25.42 -37.49
N SER A 216 -9.34 26.09 -36.38
CA SER A 216 -9.33 25.50 -35.03
C SER A 216 -10.53 25.97 -34.18
N GLN A 217 -11.22 25.00 -33.56
CA GLN A 217 -12.30 25.24 -32.58
C GLN A 217 -11.77 25.13 -31.15
N ILE A 218 -11.89 26.21 -30.37
CA ILE A 218 -11.66 26.21 -28.92
C ILE A 218 -13.02 26.32 -28.23
N ARG A 219 -13.51 25.18 -27.73
CA ARG A 219 -14.86 25.02 -27.13
C ARG A 219 -15.04 25.68 -25.76
N PHE A 220 -14.09 26.52 -25.34
CA PHE A 220 -14.17 27.31 -24.11
C PHE A 220 -14.13 28.80 -24.47
N ALA A 221 -14.98 29.59 -23.81
CA ALA A 221 -15.01 31.04 -23.94
C ALA A 221 -14.12 31.67 -22.87
N PRO A 222 -12.90 32.15 -23.19
CA PRO A 222 -12.08 32.85 -22.22
C PRO A 222 -12.71 34.22 -21.85
N ARG A 223 -12.52 34.61 -20.59
CA ARG A 223 -13.09 35.84 -20.00
C ARG A 223 -12.22 37.08 -20.22
N ASN A 224 -10.91 36.87 -20.25
CA ASN A 224 -9.92 37.90 -20.53
C ASN A 224 -8.83 37.27 -21.41
N PHE A 225 -8.21 38.08 -22.25
CA PHE A 225 -7.18 37.70 -23.20
C PHE A 225 -5.87 38.40 -22.84
N ILE A 226 -4.80 37.63 -22.69
CA ILE A 226 -3.43 38.11 -22.61
C ILE A 226 -3.00 38.53 -24.02
N VAL A 227 -2.53 39.75 -24.17
CA VAL A 227 -2.05 40.31 -25.44
C VAL A 227 -0.56 40.61 -25.35
N SER A 228 0.16 40.46 -26.46
CA SER A 228 1.57 40.84 -26.57
C SER A 228 1.84 41.81 -27.71
N LYS A 229 2.72 42.78 -27.46
CA LYS A 229 3.19 43.76 -28.44
C LYS A 229 4.48 44.42 -27.95
N ASP A 230 5.44 44.65 -28.84
CA ASP A 230 6.74 45.26 -28.52
C ASP A 230 7.49 44.52 -27.39
N GLY A 231 7.34 43.18 -27.33
CA GLY A 231 7.89 42.32 -26.28
C GLY A 231 7.21 42.40 -24.90
N LYS A 232 6.16 43.21 -24.75
CA LYS A 232 5.43 43.42 -23.48
C LYS A 232 4.05 42.79 -23.51
N PHE A 233 3.55 42.46 -22.32
CA PHE A 233 2.28 41.78 -22.10
C PHE A 233 1.30 42.64 -21.31
N GLY A 234 0.02 42.58 -21.69
CA GLY A 234 -1.12 43.17 -20.99
C GLY A 234 -2.33 42.23 -21.04
N VAL A 235 -3.48 42.62 -20.46
CA VAL A 235 -4.71 41.81 -20.50
C VAL A 235 -5.95 42.66 -20.78
N TYR A 236 -6.78 42.20 -21.71
CA TYR A 236 -8.09 42.76 -22.06
C TYR A 236 -9.23 41.87 -21.57
N ASP A 237 -10.33 42.45 -21.07
CA ASP A 237 -11.58 41.72 -20.85
C ASP A 237 -12.39 41.52 -22.14
N THR A 238 -13.44 40.69 -22.11
CA THR A 238 -14.37 40.49 -23.25
C THR A 238 -15.16 41.74 -23.68
N ASN A 239 -15.06 42.86 -22.96
CA ASN A 239 -15.70 44.13 -23.34
C ASN A 239 -14.73 45.06 -24.09
N GLY A 240 -13.45 44.69 -24.21
CA GLY A 240 -12.41 45.52 -24.83
C GLY A 240 -11.76 46.51 -23.86
N LYS A 241 -11.96 46.33 -22.54
CA LYS A 241 -11.26 47.10 -21.52
C LYS A 241 -9.94 46.43 -21.19
N MET A 242 -8.84 47.16 -21.32
CA MET A 242 -7.54 46.75 -20.76
C MET A 242 -7.65 46.74 -19.22
N VAL A 243 -7.57 45.56 -18.61
CA VAL A 243 -7.67 45.33 -17.15
C VAL A 243 -6.31 45.15 -16.49
N ILE A 244 -5.28 44.81 -17.26
CA ILE A 244 -3.87 44.85 -16.85
C ILE A 244 -3.09 45.62 -17.94
N PRO A 245 -2.35 46.69 -17.60
CA PRO A 245 -1.63 47.50 -18.58
C PRO A 245 -0.53 46.70 -19.31
N MET A 246 -0.24 47.12 -20.54
CA MET A 246 0.71 46.46 -21.44
C MET A 246 2.16 46.87 -21.15
N GLU A 247 2.63 46.57 -19.93
CA GLU A 247 3.96 46.97 -19.44
C GLU A 247 4.79 45.81 -18.85
N TYR A 248 4.24 44.59 -18.81
CA TYR A 248 4.88 43.46 -18.12
C TYR A 248 5.74 42.59 -19.04
N LYS A 249 6.85 42.09 -18.49
CA LYS A 249 7.81 41.19 -19.11
C LYS A 249 7.22 39.80 -19.34
N THR A 250 6.40 39.33 -18.39
CA THR A 250 5.55 38.14 -18.53
C THR A 250 4.26 38.30 -17.72
N ILE A 251 3.20 37.60 -18.15
CA ILE A 251 1.97 37.40 -17.38
C ILE A 251 1.68 35.90 -17.36
N ARG A 252 1.60 35.28 -16.18
CA ARG A 252 1.20 33.88 -16.00
C ARG A 252 -0.18 33.81 -15.38
N TYR A 253 -1.07 33.00 -15.95
CA TYR A 253 -2.45 32.82 -15.48
C TYR A 253 -2.63 31.49 -14.74
N ASP A 254 -3.23 31.51 -13.54
CA ASP A 254 -3.80 30.34 -12.86
C ASP A 254 -5.30 30.31 -13.14
N GLU A 255 -5.74 29.36 -13.97
CA GLU A 255 -7.15 29.25 -14.41
C GLU A 255 -8.10 28.75 -13.33
N HIS A 256 -7.60 27.98 -12.35
CA HIS A 256 -8.42 27.44 -11.26
C HIS A 256 -8.75 28.53 -10.22
N ARG A 257 -7.79 29.43 -9.95
CA ARG A 257 -7.89 30.50 -8.95
C ARG A 257 -8.21 31.87 -9.55
N ARG A 258 -8.11 31.99 -10.87
CA ARG A 258 -8.27 33.21 -11.67
C ARG A 258 -7.31 34.32 -11.22
N LEU A 259 -6.03 33.96 -11.15
CA LEU A 259 -4.93 34.85 -10.77
C LEU A 259 -4.04 35.14 -11.96
N TYR A 260 -3.71 36.41 -12.17
CA TYR A 260 -2.72 36.85 -13.15
C TYR A 260 -1.47 37.31 -12.39
N PHE A 261 -0.42 36.50 -12.40
CA PHE A 261 0.89 36.82 -11.84
C PHE A 261 1.65 37.67 -12.87
N LEU A 262 2.05 38.87 -12.46
CA LEU A 262 2.64 39.90 -13.32
C LEU A 262 4.14 39.98 -13.03
N THR A 263 5.01 39.90 -14.03
CA THR A 263 6.47 40.08 -13.83
C THR A 263 6.94 41.37 -14.49
N HIS A 264 7.58 42.24 -13.72
CA HIS A 264 8.23 43.46 -14.21
C HIS A 264 9.71 43.21 -14.55
N GLU A 265 10.36 44.16 -15.24
CA GLU A 265 11.74 43.97 -15.76
C GLU A 265 12.78 43.66 -14.69
N GLN A 266 12.62 44.26 -13.50
CA GLN A 266 13.44 44.03 -12.31
C GLN A 266 13.18 42.66 -11.63
N ASN A 267 12.43 41.77 -12.30
CA ASN A 267 11.92 40.48 -11.82
C ASN A 267 11.02 40.59 -10.55
N LEU A 268 10.56 41.80 -10.22
CA LEU A 268 9.53 42.03 -9.21
C LEU A 268 8.18 41.50 -9.70
N GLN A 269 7.44 40.89 -8.78
CA GLN A 269 6.15 40.26 -9.02
C GLN A 269 5.00 41.13 -8.51
N GLY A 270 3.94 41.21 -9.32
CA GLY A 270 2.64 41.77 -8.99
C GLY A 270 1.54 40.72 -9.22
N LEU A 271 0.29 41.06 -8.87
CA LEU A 271 -0.82 40.12 -8.91
C LEU A 271 -2.14 40.85 -9.19
N TYR A 272 -2.92 40.34 -10.14
CA TYR A 272 -4.32 40.72 -10.30
C TYR A 272 -5.25 39.54 -10.03
N ILE A 273 -6.21 39.74 -9.13
CA ILE A 273 -7.18 38.71 -8.69
C ILE A 273 -8.50 38.95 -9.42
N GLU A 274 -8.85 38.11 -10.39
CA GLU A 274 -9.94 38.41 -11.33
C GLU A 274 -11.32 38.50 -10.64
N ASN A 275 -11.55 37.69 -9.60
CA ASN A 275 -12.84 37.62 -8.90
C ASN A 275 -13.12 38.85 -8.03
N SER A 276 -12.10 39.41 -7.38
CA SER A 276 -12.20 40.56 -6.46
C SER A 276 -11.73 41.88 -7.06
N LYS A 277 -11.17 41.85 -8.28
CA LYS A 277 -10.57 43.00 -9.00
C LYS A 277 -9.40 43.68 -8.26
N VAL A 278 -8.85 43.01 -7.24
CA VAL A 278 -7.67 43.46 -6.50
C VAL A 278 -6.45 43.48 -7.41
N TYR A 279 -5.68 44.56 -7.34
CA TYR A 279 -4.52 44.80 -8.19
C TYR A 279 -3.30 45.17 -7.33
N LEU A 280 -2.38 44.24 -7.19
CA LEU A 280 -1.07 44.44 -6.56
C LEU A 280 -0.05 44.80 -7.64
N LYS A 281 0.56 45.98 -7.52
CA LYS A 281 1.64 46.42 -8.42
C LYS A 281 2.88 45.51 -8.26
N PRO A 282 3.78 45.45 -9.25
CA PRO A 282 5.00 44.63 -9.13
C PRO A 282 6.03 45.27 -8.20
N GLU A 283 5.88 45.03 -6.90
CA GLU A 283 6.77 45.51 -5.84
C GLU A 283 7.27 44.39 -4.92
N TYR A 284 6.87 43.13 -5.18
CA TYR A 284 7.18 41.98 -4.35
C TYR A 284 8.32 41.15 -4.95
N GLN A 285 9.22 40.64 -4.11
CA GLN A 285 10.28 39.72 -4.51
C GLN A 285 9.73 38.33 -4.87
N ALA A 286 8.60 37.94 -4.26
CA ALA A 286 7.87 36.72 -4.57
C ALA A 286 6.40 36.84 -4.15
N ILE A 287 5.52 36.19 -4.91
CA ILE A 287 4.10 35.97 -4.59
C ILE A 287 3.82 34.46 -4.72
N HIS A 288 3.30 33.87 -3.64
CA HIS A 288 2.97 32.44 -3.56
C HIS A 288 1.53 32.24 -3.08
N THR A 289 0.93 31.09 -3.37
CA THR A 289 -0.46 30.77 -2.99
C THR A 289 -0.50 29.43 -2.28
N ASP A 290 -1.17 29.37 -1.14
CA ASP A 290 -1.39 28.13 -0.36
C ASP A 290 -2.17 27.05 -1.14
N GLY A 291 -2.85 27.46 -2.20
CA GLY A 291 -3.70 26.63 -3.03
C GLY A 291 -5.20 26.71 -2.69
N THR A 292 -5.57 27.31 -1.56
CA THR A 292 -6.93 27.28 -0.96
C THR A 292 -7.52 28.66 -0.63
N SER A 293 -6.86 29.44 0.23
CA SER A 293 -7.46 30.54 1.02
C SER A 293 -6.57 31.78 1.15
N TYR A 294 -5.24 31.63 1.04
CA TYR A 294 -4.24 32.65 1.34
C TYR A 294 -3.16 32.83 0.26
N ILE A 295 -2.66 34.06 0.16
CA ILE A 295 -1.60 34.47 -0.77
C ILE A 295 -0.46 35.08 0.04
N THR A 296 0.70 34.45 0.00
CA THR A 296 1.93 34.93 0.65
C THR A 296 2.63 35.94 -0.23
N LEU A 297 2.95 37.10 0.34
CA LEU A 297 3.66 38.19 -0.31
C LEU A 297 5.02 38.37 0.39
N LYS A 298 6.10 38.53 -0.40
CA LYS A 298 7.46 38.81 0.11
C LYS A 298 8.00 40.13 -0.42
N LYS A 299 8.47 41.02 0.46
CA LYS A 299 9.15 42.28 0.10
C LYS A 299 10.20 42.60 1.18
N ASN A 300 11.33 43.18 0.79
CA ASN A 300 12.44 43.52 1.70
C ASN A 300 12.89 42.36 2.61
N ASN A 301 12.83 41.13 2.10
CA ASN A 301 13.04 39.86 2.81
C ASN A 301 12.09 39.58 4.00
N LYS A 302 11.02 40.36 4.17
CA LYS A 302 9.92 40.07 5.09
C LYS A 302 8.70 39.51 4.35
N TYR A 303 7.87 38.77 5.07
CA TYR A 303 6.72 38.01 4.59
C TYR A 303 5.44 38.49 5.26
N GLY A 304 4.35 38.53 4.49
CA GLY A 304 2.98 38.78 4.95
C GLY A 304 1.97 37.93 4.18
N LEU A 305 0.72 37.92 4.63
CA LEU A 305 -0.38 37.18 4.01
C LEU A 305 -1.54 38.12 3.66
N ILE A 306 -2.17 37.87 2.52
CA ILE A 306 -3.50 38.38 2.18
C ILE A 306 -4.44 37.21 1.86
N ASN A 307 -5.76 37.45 1.85
CA ASN A 307 -6.73 36.51 1.28
C ASN A 307 -7.11 36.89 -0.18
N TYR A 308 -7.89 36.03 -0.86
CA TYR A 308 -8.35 36.27 -2.24
C TYR A 308 -9.29 37.49 -2.42
N LYS A 309 -9.69 38.18 -1.33
CA LYS A 309 -10.38 39.48 -1.39
C LYS A 309 -9.42 40.68 -1.30
N GLY A 310 -8.11 40.44 -1.21
CA GLY A 310 -7.08 41.49 -1.08
C GLY A 310 -6.96 42.08 0.33
N VAL A 311 -7.63 41.50 1.33
CA VAL A 311 -7.54 41.95 2.72
C VAL A 311 -6.29 41.35 3.36
N GLU A 312 -5.54 42.16 4.10
CA GLU A 312 -4.40 41.69 4.89
C GLU A 312 -4.84 40.70 5.98
N VAL A 313 -4.08 39.62 6.12
CA VAL A 313 -4.28 38.52 7.07
C VAL A 313 -3.11 38.48 8.05
N LEU A 314 -1.88 38.71 7.56
CA LEU A 314 -0.71 38.94 8.41
C LEU A 314 0.13 40.10 7.84
N PRO A 315 0.54 41.08 8.67
CA PRO A 315 1.38 42.19 8.24
C PRO A 315 2.78 41.72 7.82
N MET A 316 3.41 42.48 6.93
CA MET A 316 4.69 42.12 6.30
C MET A 316 5.92 42.38 7.18
N ILE A 317 5.97 41.72 8.34
CA ILE A 317 7.00 41.91 9.38
C ILE A 317 7.81 40.65 9.70
N TYR A 318 7.36 39.49 9.23
CA TYR A 318 7.92 38.18 9.57
C TYR A 318 9.09 37.81 8.66
N GLU A 319 10.11 37.14 9.20
CA GLU A 319 11.27 36.64 8.42
C GLU A 319 10.96 35.39 7.62
N GLU A 320 9.98 34.62 8.09
CA GLU A 320 9.58 33.34 7.53
C GLU A 320 8.12 33.09 7.94
N THR A 321 7.28 32.71 6.98
CA THR A 321 5.90 32.24 7.20
C THR A 321 5.80 30.86 6.57
N LEU A 322 5.72 29.82 7.40
CA LEU A 322 5.65 28.44 6.95
C LEU A 322 4.42 27.76 7.55
N TYR A 323 3.77 26.94 6.73
CA TYR A 323 2.78 25.95 7.15
C TYR A 323 1.49 26.50 7.80
N GLN A 324 0.38 26.37 7.07
CA GLN A 324 -0.96 26.46 7.63
C GLN A 324 -1.30 25.12 8.30
N SER A 325 -1.61 25.13 9.60
CA SER A 325 -2.15 23.95 10.29
C SER A 325 -3.65 23.76 9.99
N THR A 326 -4.24 22.61 10.35
CA THR A 326 -5.66 22.27 10.02
C THR A 326 -6.68 23.33 10.43
N ASN A 327 -6.33 24.14 11.43
CA ASN A 327 -7.20 25.14 12.04
C ASN A 327 -6.94 26.57 11.51
N SER A 328 -6.16 26.73 10.43
CA SER A 328 -5.70 28.03 9.88
C SER A 328 -4.76 28.85 10.76
N ASN A 329 -4.10 28.21 11.72
CA ASN A 329 -2.96 28.78 12.45
C ASN A 329 -1.70 28.77 11.56
N PHE A 330 -0.87 29.79 11.66
CA PHE A 330 0.37 29.96 10.89
C PHE A 330 1.60 29.95 11.82
N LYS A 331 2.63 29.19 11.45
CA LYS A 331 3.94 29.29 12.13
C LYS A 331 4.74 30.43 11.51
N VAL A 332 5.21 31.33 12.38
CA VAL A 332 5.90 32.56 11.99
C VAL A 332 7.28 32.66 12.64
N LYS A 333 8.21 33.31 11.95
CA LYS A 333 9.49 33.73 12.50
C LYS A 333 9.57 35.24 12.60
N LYS A 334 10.02 35.75 13.74
CA LYS A 334 10.24 37.17 13.98
C LYS A 334 11.47 37.34 14.87
N ASP A 335 12.35 38.28 14.54
CA ASP A 335 13.51 38.64 15.35
C ASP A 335 14.40 37.40 15.66
N GLY A 336 14.53 36.51 14.67
CA GLY A 336 15.25 35.23 14.78
C GLY A 336 14.50 34.06 15.43
N LYS A 337 13.41 34.31 16.17
CA LYS A 337 12.68 33.31 16.98
C LYS A 337 11.35 32.89 16.33
N TYR A 338 10.83 31.73 16.72
CA TYR A 338 9.58 31.13 16.21
C TYR A 338 8.39 31.28 17.16
N GLY A 339 7.20 31.48 16.59
CA GLY A 339 5.90 31.56 17.27
C GLY A 339 4.74 31.09 16.37
N TRP A 340 3.52 31.17 16.88
CA TRP A 340 2.27 30.88 16.14
C TRP A 340 1.29 32.07 16.22
N VAL A 341 0.58 32.31 15.12
CA VAL A 341 -0.50 33.30 15.02
C VAL A 341 -1.74 32.68 14.36
N ASN A 342 -2.91 33.24 14.63
CA ASN A 342 -4.17 32.87 13.97
C ASN A 342 -4.42 33.73 12.71
N ALA A 343 -5.47 33.42 11.94
CA ALA A 343 -5.84 34.10 10.70
C ALA A 343 -6.44 35.52 10.85
N ASP A 344 -6.58 36.02 12.08
CA ASP A 344 -6.86 37.42 12.42
C ASP A 344 -5.60 38.20 12.85
N GLY A 345 -4.43 37.54 12.84
CA GLY A 345 -3.16 38.10 13.32
C GLY A 345 -2.96 38.03 14.85
N SER A 346 -3.90 37.45 15.60
CA SER A 346 -3.73 37.24 17.05
C SER A 346 -2.56 36.30 17.34
N VAL A 347 -1.75 36.63 18.35
CA VAL A 347 -0.61 35.82 18.77
C VAL A 347 -1.10 34.68 19.65
N LEU A 348 -0.95 33.45 19.15
CA LEU A 348 -1.31 32.22 19.84
C LEU A 348 -0.14 31.69 20.68
N VAL A 349 1.08 31.75 20.12
CA VAL A 349 2.34 31.39 20.79
C VAL A 349 3.35 32.49 20.46
N PRO A 350 3.96 33.17 21.45
CA PRO A 350 4.86 34.29 21.19
C PRO A 350 6.14 33.84 20.49
N ALA A 351 6.70 34.73 19.66
CA ALA A 351 7.94 34.48 18.93
C ALA A 351 9.19 34.58 19.83
N ILE A 352 9.39 33.56 20.69
CA ILE A 352 10.51 33.49 21.65
C ILE A 352 11.32 32.19 21.56
N TYR A 353 10.81 31.18 20.85
CA TYR A 353 11.38 29.84 20.79
C TYR A 353 12.46 29.72 19.70
N ASP A 354 13.52 28.97 19.97
CA ASP A 354 14.61 28.73 19.01
C ASP A 354 14.15 27.81 17.86
N LYS A 355 13.21 26.92 18.15
CA LYS A 355 12.46 26.10 17.19
C LYS A 355 11.04 25.85 17.69
N LEU A 356 10.11 25.69 16.76
CA LEU A 356 8.78 25.12 17.01
C LEU A 356 8.50 24.10 15.90
N ASP A 357 8.36 22.84 16.28
CA ASP A 357 8.09 21.73 15.36
C ASP A 357 6.66 21.21 15.57
N ASN A 358 6.02 20.81 14.48
CA ASN A 358 4.70 20.18 14.54
C ASN A 358 4.89 18.79 15.16
N PHE A 359 3.96 18.35 16.01
CA PHE A 359 4.15 17.17 16.86
C PHE A 359 2.83 16.43 17.00
N TYR A 360 2.83 15.12 16.68
CA TYR A 360 1.67 14.32 16.28
C TYR A 360 0.90 14.83 15.04
N ASP A 361 0.10 13.94 14.43
CA ASP A 361 -1.03 14.27 13.55
C ASP A 361 -2.11 15.14 14.22
N LYS A 362 -2.02 15.35 15.55
CA LYS A 362 -2.91 16.19 16.34
C LYS A 362 -2.39 17.63 16.35
N SER A 363 -2.85 18.41 15.36
CA SER A 363 -2.58 19.83 15.07
C SER A 363 -2.70 20.87 16.20
N SER A 364 -2.96 20.46 17.45
CA SER A 364 -3.15 21.32 18.62
C SER A 364 -1.90 21.49 19.49
N PHE A 365 -0.87 20.66 19.33
CA PHE A 365 0.37 20.71 20.12
C PHE A 365 1.60 20.96 19.23
N THR A 366 2.67 21.50 19.82
CA THR A 366 3.96 21.71 19.16
C THR A 366 5.11 21.37 20.12
N LYS A 367 6.16 20.72 19.60
CA LYS A 367 7.43 20.56 20.34
C LYS A 367 8.25 21.83 20.16
N GLY A 368 8.62 22.47 21.26
CA GLY A 368 9.43 23.68 21.25
C GLY A 368 10.85 23.45 21.75
N LEU A 369 11.77 24.26 21.27
CA LEU A 369 13.12 24.43 21.84
C LEU A 369 13.21 25.84 22.45
N LEU A 370 13.61 25.93 23.72
CA LEU A 370 13.85 27.18 24.43
C LEU A 370 15.14 27.05 25.24
N ASP A 371 16.08 27.97 25.07
CA ASP A 371 17.34 28.05 25.83
C ASP A 371 18.13 26.72 25.86
N GLY A 372 18.05 25.97 24.75
CA GLY A 372 18.73 24.68 24.57
C GLY A 372 18.01 23.46 25.18
N LYS A 373 16.81 23.60 25.74
CA LYS A 373 15.98 22.49 26.24
C LYS A 373 14.65 22.37 25.51
N TYR A 374 14.19 21.13 25.32
CA TYR A 374 12.90 20.83 24.70
C TYR A 374 11.76 20.75 25.72
N GLY A 375 10.58 21.17 25.26
CA GLY A 375 9.29 21.07 25.95
C GLY A 375 8.14 20.93 24.93
N ILE A 376 6.92 20.78 25.42
CA ILE A 376 5.70 20.75 24.60
C ILE A 376 4.72 21.78 25.14
N LEU A 377 4.05 22.48 24.21
CA LEU A 377 2.97 23.40 24.52
C LEU A 377 1.77 23.20 23.59
N SER A 378 0.61 23.58 24.09
CA SER A 378 -0.62 23.75 23.33
C SER A 378 -0.54 25.02 22.49
N ILE A 379 -0.80 24.89 21.19
CA ILE A 379 -0.87 26.00 20.24
C ILE A 379 -2.12 26.86 20.51
N ALA A 380 -3.18 26.28 21.11
CA ALA A 380 -4.47 26.97 21.27
C ALA A 380 -4.50 28.01 22.40
N ASN A 381 -3.67 27.85 23.43
CA ASN A 381 -3.69 28.69 24.64
C ASN A 381 -2.29 28.96 25.24
N ASN A 382 -1.20 28.62 24.53
CA ASN A 382 0.19 28.75 24.98
C ASN A 382 0.53 27.98 26.28
N GLU A 383 -0.27 26.99 26.67
CA GLU A 383 -0.08 26.23 27.90
C GLU A 383 1.05 25.22 27.77
N ILE A 384 1.98 25.20 28.73
CA ILE A 384 3.13 24.29 28.77
C ILE A 384 2.66 22.92 29.28
N ILE A 385 2.54 21.96 28.36
CA ILE A 385 2.09 20.58 28.61
C ILE A 385 3.24 19.71 29.12
N ILE A 386 4.46 19.91 28.59
CA ILE A 386 5.69 19.30 29.10
C ILE A 386 6.74 20.41 29.27
N PRO A 387 7.32 20.61 30.46
CA PRO A 387 8.22 21.72 30.73
C PRO A 387 9.53 21.66 29.93
N PHE A 388 10.05 22.83 29.59
CA PHE A 388 11.29 23.03 28.84
C PHE A 388 12.52 22.70 29.69
N GLN A 389 12.83 21.42 29.85
CA GLN A 389 13.96 20.94 30.66
C GLN A 389 14.64 19.67 30.13
N PHE A 390 14.21 19.17 28.96
CA PHE A 390 14.65 17.88 28.39
C PHE A 390 15.69 18.10 27.29
N ASP A 391 16.57 17.12 27.10
CA ASP A 391 17.59 17.12 26.04
C ASP A 391 17.00 16.74 24.68
N GLU A 392 15.95 15.91 24.69
CA GLU A 392 15.03 15.70 23.57
C GLU A 392 13.69 15.10 24.04
N ILE A 393 12.67 15.18 23.18
CA ILE A 393 11.35 14.54 23.35
C ILE A 393 10.96 13.84 22.04
N TYR A 394 10.68 12.54 22.12
CA TYR A 394 10.30 11.68 21.00
C TYR A 394 8.90 11.09 21.17
N GLU A 395 8.18 10.89 20.07
CA GLU A 395 6.95 10.10 20.04
C GLU A 395 7.27 8.61 20.27
N TYR A 396 6.47 7.93 21.09
CA TYR A 396 6.71 6.56 21.53
C TYR A 396 5.42 5.72 21.46
N TYR A 397 5.31 4.88 20.43
CA TYR A 397 4.18 4.00 20.13
C TYR A 397 2.81 4.71 20.13
N ASP A 398 2.74 5.87 19.46
CA ASP A 398 1.51 6.66 19.16
C ASP A 398 0.68 7.06 20.39
N ARG A 399 1.24 6.90 21.59
CA ARG A 399 0.53 6.91 22.88
C ARG A 399 1.29 7.63 23.98
N TYR A 400 2.61 7.43 24.00
CA TYR A 400 3.51 7.98 25.00
C TYR A 400 4.53 8.90 24.35
N LEU A 401 5.22 9.63 25.22
CA LEU A 401 6.29 10.55 24.91
C LEU A 401 7.52 10.15 25.71
N LEU A 402 8.56 9.74 24.99
CA LEU A 402 9.85 9.42 25.59
C LEU A 402 10.66 10.71 25.69
N VAL A 403 10.85 11.16 26.92
CA VAL A 403 11.68 12.32 27.24
C VAL A 403 13.07 11.84 27.65
N GLU A 404 14.12 12.51 27.18
CA GLU A 404 15.50 12.25 27.59
C GLU A 404 16.07 13.44 28.37
N LYS A 405 16.80 13.16 29.45
CA LYS A 405 17.52 14.16 30.26
C LYS A 405 18.74 13.51 30.90
N ASP A 406 19.91 14.12 30.76
CA ASP A 406 21.18 13.64 31.33
C ASP A 406 21.48 12.18 30.93
N LYS A 407 21.14 11.81 29.67
CA LYS A 407 21.16 10.45 29.08
C LYS A 407 20.26 9.41 29.76
N LYS A 408 19.43 9.81 30.73
CA LYS A 408 18.36 8.96 31.30
C LYS A 408 17.03 9.29 30.63
N ARG A 409 16.11 8.33 30.65
CA ARG A 409 14.84 8.36 29.91
C ARG A 409 13.65 8.16 30.85
N GLY A 410 12.52 8.78 30.49
CA GLY A 410 11.23 8.65 31.17
C GLY A 410 10.08 8.74 30.16
N LEU A 411 8.87 8.38 30.60
CA LEU A 411 7.66 8.41 29.78
C LEU A 411 6.64 9.39 30.34
N TYR A 412 6.01 10.12 29.43
CA TYR A 412 4.80 10.92 29.63
C TYR A 412 3.69 10.36 28.71
N ASP A 413 2.43 10.64 28.98
CA ASP A 413 1.35 10.40 28.01
C ASP A 413 1.19 11.58 27.04
N THR A 414 0.35 11.40 26.01
CA THR A 414 -0.01 12.41 25.00
C THR A 414 -0.64 13.69 25.57
N ASN A 415 -1.01 13.73 26.86
CA ASN A 415 -1.60 14.89 27.54
C ASN A 415 -0.64 15.55 28.55
N GLY A 416 0.62 15.12 28.61
CA GLY A 416 1.61 15.65 29.56
C GLY A 416 1.56 15.02 30.96
N LYS A 417 0.77 13.97 31.19
CA LYS A 417 0.82 13.23 32.45
C LYS A 417 2.09 12.39 32.49
N LYS A 418 2.97 12.63 33.47
CA LYS A 418 4.15 11.78 33.72
C LYS A 418 3.72 10.35 34.08
N ILE A 419 4.28 9.37 33.38
CA ILE A 419 4.07 7.93 33.58
C ILE A 419 5.27 7.29 34.30
N THR A 420 6.49 7.71 33.98
CA THR A 420 7.70 7.28 34.71
C THR A 420 8.68 8.43 34.96
N GLU A 421 9.46 8.32 36.05
CA GLU A 421 10.57 9.23 36.32
C GLU A 421 11.72 9.04 35.31
N VAL A 422 12.39 10.14 34.97
CA VAL A 422 13.53 10.16 34.03
C VAL A 422 14.77 9.58 34.71
N SER A 423 14.82 8.26 34.81
CA SER A 423 15.87 7.53 35.54
C SER A 423 16.23 6.16 34.93
N TYR A 424 15.60 5.81 33.81
CA TYR A 424 15.82 4.55 33.08
C TYR A 424 16.87 4.72 32.00
N ASP A 425 17.58 3.65 31.66
CA ASP A 425 18.56 3.57 30.58
C ASP A 425 17.91 3.35 29.21
N GLY A 426 16.72 2.73 29.21
CA GLY A 426 15.97 2.44 27.99
C GLY A 426 14.61 1.82 28.30
N PHE A 427 13.88 1.47 27.24
CA PHE A 427 12.55 0.86 27.33
C PHE A 427 12.42 -0.21 26.23
N LYS A 428 12.10 -1.45 26.60
CA LYS A 428 11.76 -2.56 25.69
C LYS A 428 10.24 -2.68 25.58
N ARG A 429 9.72 -3.14 24.43
CA ARG A 429 8.31 -3.54 24.26
C ARG A 429 8.17 -5.06 24.29
N SER A 430 6.93 -5.56 24.27
CA SER A 430 6.67 -6.90 23.76
C SER A 430 6.64 -6.92 22.23
N ASP A 431 7.11 -8.02 21.62
CA ASP A 431 6.99 -8.31 20.19
C ASP A 431 5.75 -9.17 19.86
N THR A 432 4.90 -9.49 20.85
CA THR A 432 3.58 -10.08 20.64
C THR A 432 2.63 -9.07 20.02
N GLU A 433 1.99 -9.43 18.90
CA GLU A 433 1.03 -8.55 18.22
C GLU A 433 -0.16 -8.18 19.12
N GLY A 434 -0.48 -6.88 19.16
CA GLY A 434 -1.52 -6.32 20.04
C GLY A 434 -1.11 -6.09 21.50
N SER A 435 0.05 -6.61 21.94
CA SER A 435 0.55 -6.37 23.29
C SER A 435 0.95 -4.90 23.49
N GLN A 436 0.61 -4.36 24.67
CA GLN A 436 0.86 -2.96 25.04
C GLN A 436 1.76 -2.84 26.29
N MET A 437 2.39 -3.93 26.71
CA MET A 437 3.36 -3.92 27.81
C MET A 437 4.64 -3.19 27.41
N ILE A 438 5.17 -2.40 28.36
CA ILE A 438 6.47 -1.74 28.24
C ILE A 438 7.33 -2.19 29.43
N PHE A 439 8.61 -2.40 29.15
CA PHE A 439 9.62 -2.86 30.11
C PHE A 439 10.71 -1.79 30.25
N PRO A 440 10.54 -0.79 31.15
CA PRO A 440 11.58 0.19 31.47
C PRO A 440 12.81 -0.52 32.05
N MET A 441 13.98 -0.28 31.48
CA MET A 441 15.24 -0.88 31.92
C MET A 441 16.06 0.12 32.72
N LYS A 442 16.52 -0.27 33.90
CA LYS A 442 17.43 0.51 34.75
C LYS A 442 18.49 -0.39 35.38
N ASP A 443 19.75 -0.03 35.22
CA ASP A 443 20.90 -0.75 35.78
C ASP A 443 20.91 -2.25 35.40
N LYS A 444 20.50 -2.54 34.15
CA LYS A 444 20.21 -3.87 33.56
C LYS A 444 18.97 -4.62 34.07
N PHE A 445 18.25 -4.09 35.06
CA PHE A 445 17.00 -4.67 35.54
C PHE A 445 15.78 -4.08 34.83
N TYR A 446 14.76 -4.90 34.58
CA TYR A 446 13.50 -4.46 34.01
C TYR A 446 12.46 -4.19 35.10
N SER A 447 11.75 -3.09 34.93
CA SER A 447 10.42 -2.84 35.46
C SER A 447 9.35 -3.33 34.49
N VAL A 448 8.08 -3.33 34.92
CA VAL A 448 6.92 -3.69 34.08
C VAL A 448 5.85 -2.60 34.17
N LEU A 449 5.47 -2.05 33.02
CA LEU A 449 4.28 -1.23 32.85
C LEU A 449 3.18 -2.05 32.19
N ASP A 450 1.96 -2.01 32.76
CA ASP A 450 0.78 -2.63 32.15
C ASP A 450 0.27 -1.83 30.92
N LYS A 451 -0.77 -2.35 30.26
CA LYS A 451 -1.42 -1.71 29.11
C LYS A 451 -2.07 -0.34 29.39
N ASN A 452 -2.01 0.17 30.62
CA ASN A 452 -2.50 1.50 31.02
C ASN A 452 -1.36 2.42 31.49
N GLY A 453 -0.11 1.92 31.54
CA GLY A 453 1.05 2.63 32.07
C GLY A 453 1.24 2.50 33.58
N ASN A 454 0.52 1.59 34.26
CA ASN A 454 0.72 1.36 35.69
C ASN A 454 1.96 0.50 35.92
N LEU A 455 2.81 0.91 36.86
CA LEU A 455 3.99 0.15 37.28
C LEU A 455 3.58 -1.05 38.16
N LYS A 456 3.74 -2.27 37.62
CA LYS A 456 3.38 -3.53 38.29
C LYS A 456 4.54 -4.14 39.08
N TYR A 457 5.75 -4.08 38.52
CA TYR A 457 6.98 -4.58 39.12
C TYR A 457 8.09 -3.54 38.88
N GLN A 458 8.90 -3.25 39.90
CA GLN A 458 9.88 -2.16 39.84
C GLN A 458 11.33 -2.68 39.94
N ASN A 459 12.01 -2.78 38.79
CA ASN A 459 13.41 -3.22 38.67
C ASN A 459 13.67 -4.59 39.34
N GLU A 460 12.70 -5.51 39.28
CA GLU A 460 12.76 -6.84 39.90
C GLU A 460 13.23 -7.94 38.93
N ILE A 461 13.16 -7.67 37.63
CA ILE A 461 13.31 -8.68 36.57
C ILE A 461 14.70 -8.54 35.93
N ILE A 462 15.37 -9.66 35.67
CA ILE A 462 16.67 -9.72 34.98
C ILE A 462 16.55 -10.14 33.51
N ASN A 463 15.48 -10.84 33.14
CA ASN A 463 15.23 -11.27 31.75
C ASN A 463 13.73 -11.21 31.41
N VAL A 464 13.42 -10.84 30.16
CA VAL A 464 12.08 -10.78 29.56
C VAL A 464 12.17 -11.39 28.17
N SER A 465 11.66 -12.62 28.03
CA SER A 465 11.71 -13.44 26.81
C SER A 465 10.37 -14.15 26.58
N TYR A 466 10.30 -15.05 25.60
CA TYR A 466 9.09 -15.83 25.32
C TYR A 466 9.31 -17.30 25.63
N LEU A 467 8.22 -18.03 25.88
CA LEU A 467 8.26 -19.48 26.10
C LEU A 467 7.97 -20.20 24.78
N HIS A 468 8.91 -21.02 24.31
CA HIS A 468 8.74 -21.76 23.06
C HIS A 468 7.58 -22.77 23.16
N ASN A 469 6.75 -22.79 22.10
CA ASN A 469 5.68 -23.75 21.92
C ASN A 469 6.00 -24.59 20.68
N GLU A 470 6.70 -25.72 20.87
CA GLU A 470 7.17 -26.58 19.77
C GLU A 470 6.03 -27.29 19.01
N ASN A 471 4.76 -27.16 19.45
CA ASN A 471 3.61 -27.89 18.90
C ASN A 471 2.52 -27.01 18.29
N TYR A 472 2.49 -25.71 18.57
CA TYR A 472 1.61 -24.76 17.89
C TYR A 472 2.41 -23.95 16.89
N TRP A 473 2.23 -24.27 15.61
CA TRP A 473 3.06 -23.88 14.47
C TRP A 473 2.76 -22.46 14.00
N LEU A 474 2.50 -21.57 14.94
CA LEU A 474 1.84 -20.28 14.76
C LEU A 474 2.40 -19.33 15.82
N ALA A 475 2.84 -18.16 15.36
CA ALA A 475 3.41 -17.06 16.14
C ALA A 475 2.63 -16.72 17.43
N PRO A 476 3.24 -16.05 18.43
CA PRO A 476 2.63 -15.74 19.73
C PRO A 476 1.22 -15.12 19.67
N TYR A 477 0.88 -14.41 18.59
CA TYR A 477 -0.45 -13.83 18.36
C TYR A 477 -1.59 -14.84 18.11
N ARG A 478 -1.33 -16.16 17.99
CA ARG A 478 -2.37 -17.19 17.82
C ARG A 478 -2.62 -18.11 19.01
N SER A 479 -1.88 -17.95 20.11
CA SER A 479 -2.22 -18.58 21.39
C SER A 479 -3.35 -17.78 22.05
N LYS A 480 -4.31 -18.45 22.70
CA LYS A 480 -5.36 -17.73 23.46
C LYS A 480 -4.81 -16.99 24.67
N ILE A 481 -3.69 -17.47 25.22
CA ILE A 481 -3.05 -16.94 26.41
C ILE A 481 -1.72 -16.30 25.99
N GLN A 482 -1.75 -14.99 25.73
CA GLN A 482 -0.54 -14.20 25.47
C GLN A 482 0.27 -14.11 26.76
N ALA A 483 1.39 -14.82 26.83
CA ALA A 483 2.17 -15.00 28.04
C ALA A 483 3.66 -14.77 27.76
N ILE A 484 4.28 -13.90 28.55
CA ILE A 484 5.71 -13.56 28.44
C ILE A 484 6.49 -14.16 29.62
N LEU A 485 7.64 -14.76 29.31
CA LEU A 485 8.51 -15.42 30.27
C LEU A 485 9.42 -14.38 30.94
N ILE A 486 9.37 -14.33 32.26
CA ILE A 486 10.21 -13.43 33.05
C ILE A 486 11.07 -14.21 34.04
N GLN A 487 12.27 -13.68 34.31
CA GLN A 487 13.15 -14.16 35.36
C GLN A 487 13.37 -13.06 36.40
N LYS A 488 13.12 -13.33 37.68
CA LYS A 488 13.35 -12.38 38.77
C LYS A 488 14.81 -12.40 39.27
N LYS A 489 15.16 -11.39 40.07
CA LYS A 489 16.49 -11.20 40.71
C LYS A 489 17.00 -12.38 41.55
N ASP A 490 16.12 -13.25 42.02
CA ASP A 490 16.45 -14.51 42.72
C ASP A 490 16.77 -15.68 41.77
N GLY A 491 16.74 -15.42 40.45
CA GLY A 491 16.95 -16.40 39.39
C GLY A 491 15.68 -17.17 38.99
N LYS A 492 14.55 -16.97 39.66
CA LYS A 492 13.33 -17.78 39.43
C LYS A 492 12.52 -17.29 38.23
N TYR A 493 11.93 -18.24 37.52
CA TYR A 493 11.11 -18.02 36.32
C TYR A 493 9.61 -18.09 36.62
N GLY A 494 8.87 -17.19 35.96
CA GLY A 494 7.40 -17.11 35.98
C GLY A 494 6.86 -16.59 34.64
N LEU A 495 5.54 -16.67 34.46
CA LEU A 495 4.83 -16.20 33.26
C LEU A 495 3.89 -15.06 33.62
N LEU A 496 4.03 -13.91 32.96
CA LEU A 496 3.07 -12.80 33.02
C LEU A 496 2.09 -12.88 31.85
N ASP A 497 0.81 -12.60 32.11
CA ASP A 497 -0.20 -12.34 31.07
C ASP A 497 0.04 -10.97 30.43
N GLU A 498 0.06 -10.91 29.10
CA GLU A 498 0.39 -9.68 28.38
C GLU A 498 -0.74 -8.64 28.32
N ASN A 499 -1.96 -9.03 28.67
CA ASN A 499 -3.15 -8.17 28.62
C ASN A 499 -3.46 -7.50 29.97
N THR A 500 -2.89 -8.01 31.06
CA THR A 500 -3.16 -7.58 32.45
C THR A 500 -1.88 -7.26 33.22
N ALA A 501 -0.74 -7.81 32.79
CA ALA A 501 0.55 -7.81 33.48
C ALA A 501 0.51 -8.51 34.86
N GLU A 502 -0.44 -9.43 35.08
CA GLU A 502 -0.52 -10.30 36.25
C GLU A 502 0.22 -11.64 36.02
N MET A 503 0.57 -12.35 37.09
CA MET A 503 1.21 -13.67 37.01
C MET A 503 0.19 -14.77 36.66
N ILE A 504 0.38 -15.43 35.52
CA ILE A 504 -0.27 -16.71 35.16
C ILE A 504 0.41 -17.84 35.95
N VAL A 505 1.74 -17.83 35.97
CA VAL A 505 2.57 -18.79 36.71
C VAL A 505 3.57 -17.98 37.54
N PRO A 506 3.54 -18.05 38.88
CA PRO A 506 4.39 -17.22 39.73
C PRO A 506 5.87 -17.55 39.56
N ALA A 507 6.73 -16.55 39.78
CA ALA A 507 8.17 -16.68 39.68
C ALA A 507 8.78 -17.48 40.84
N VAL A 508 8.62 -18.81 40.81
CA VAL A 508 9.10 -19.75 41.86
C VAL A 508 9.89 -20.94 41.30
N TYR A 509 9.88 -21.13 39.97
CA TYR A 509 10.49 -22.26 39.29
C TYR A 509 11.93 -22.00 38.86
N ASP A 510 12.74 -23.05 38.80
CA ASP A 510 14.15 -22.96 38.37
C ASP A 510 14.27 -22.84 36.85
N GLU A 511 13.34 -23.44 36.10
CA GLU A 511 13.15 -23.29 34.65
C GLU A 511 11.64 -23.40 34.34
N ILE A 512 11.18 -22.73 33.29
CA ILE A 512 9.92 -23.04 32.58
C ILE A 512 10.30 -23.25 31.12
N THR A 513 10.08 -24.44 30.56
CA THR A 513 10.82 -24.88 29.34
C THR A 513 9.98 -25.01 28.08
N GLN A 514 8.71 -25.41 28.19
CA GLN A 514 7.80 -25.59 27.05
C GLN A 514 6.36 -25.21 27.40
N LYS A 515 5.64 -24.72 26.39
CA LYS A 515 4.18 -24.53 26.40
C LYS A 515 3.48 -25.57 25.51
N TYR A 516 2.31 -26.03 25.93
CA TYR A 516 1.30 -26.65 25.07
C TYR A 516 -0.03 -25.92 25.30
N ASP A 517 -0.78 -25.63 24.23
CA ASP A 517 -2.03 -24.86 24.27
C ASP A 517 -3.01 -25.46 23.24
N PRO A 518 -3.89 -26.39 23.65
CA PRO A 518 -4.93 -26.96 22.78
C PRO A 518 -6.10 -25.99 22.55
N GLY A 519 -6.09 -24.79 23.15
CA GLY A 519 -7.15 -23.80 23.06
C GLY A 519 -8.27 -23.93 24.10
N GLU A 520 -8.19 -24.87 25.05
CA GLU A 520 -9.04 -24.89 26.25
C GLU A 520 -8.20 -24.47 27.47
N THR A 521 -7.25 -25.32 27.88
CA THR A 521 -6.33 -25.08 28.99
C THR A 521 -4.88 -25.07 28.51
N ALA A 522 -4.11 -23.99 28.69
CA ALA A 522 -2.67 -24.04 28.45
C ALA A 522 -1.92 -24.77 29.59
N TYR A 523 -0.91 -25.55 29.20
CA TYR A 523 -0.04 -26.33 30.07
C TYR A 523 1.43 -25.94 29.87
N PHE A 524 2.20 -25.99 30.95
CA PHE A 524 3.59 -25.54 30.99
C PHE A 524 4.47 -26.57 31.69
N ILE A 525 5.56 -26.97 31.04
CA ILE A 525 6.61 -27.78 31.71
C ILE A 525 7.41 -26.84 32.62
N VAL A 526 7.44 -27.19 33.90
CA VAL A 526 8.08 -26.43 34.97
C VAL A 526 9.11 -27.30 35.68
N LYS A 527 10.18 -26.68 36.19
CA LYS A 527 11.27 -27.34 36.92
C LYS A 527 11.41 -26.80 38.33
N GLN A 528 11.67 -27.70 39.27
CA GLN A 528 12.08 -27.34 40.63
C GLN A 528 13.25 -28.24 41.06
N GLY A 529 14.39 -27.63 41.36
CA GLY A 529 15.66 -28.32 41.59
C GLY A 529 16.08 -29.21 40.40
N LYS A 530 16.14 -30.52 40.63
CA LYS A 530 16.50 -31.54 39.60
C LYS A 530 15.29 -32.26 39.01
N LYS A 531 14.09 -31.72 39.16
CA LYS A 531 12.82 -32.38 38.83
C LYS A 531 11.93 -31.52 37.95
N TYR A 532 11.20 -32.18 37.07
CA TYR A 532 10.21 -31.59 36.16
C TYR A 532 8.80 -32.08 36.51
N GLY A 533 7.83 -31.20 36.30
CA GLY A 533 6.40 -31.42 36.41
C GLY A 533 5.64 -30.56 35.39
N ILE A 534 4.31 -30.54 35.47
CA ILE A 534 3.43 -29.73 34.60
C ILE A 534 2.46 -28.94 35.46
N VAL A 535 2.29 -27.65 35.16
CA VAL A 535 1.20 -26.81 35.66
C VAL A 535 0.30 -26.34 34.53
N ASN A 536 -0.94 -25.96 34.83
CA ASN A 536 -1.81 -25.23 33.91
C ASN A 536 -1.72 -23.70 34.08
N GLN A 537 -2.49 -22.97 33.27
CA GLN A 537 -2.66 -21.51 33.35
C GLN A 537 -3.31 -21.01 34.65
N GLU A 538 -4.05 -21.86 35.38
CA GLU A 538 -4.56 -21.60 36.73
C GLU A 538 -3.52 -21.92 37.84
N HIS A 539 -2.26 -22.17 37.48
CA HIS A 539 -1.13 -22.57 38.35
C HIS A 539 -1.35 -23.88 39.15
N GLN A 540 -2.35 -24.68 38.79
CA GLN A 540 -2.59 -25.99 39.40
C GLN A 540 -1.51 -26.97 38.94
N ILE A 541 -0.96 -27.77 39.86
CA ILE A 541 0.01 -28.81 39.55
C ILE A 541 -0.73 -30.03 38.98
N ILE A 542 -0.58 -30.24 37.67
CA ILE A 542 -1.22 -31.30 36.89
C ILE A 542 -0.38 -32.58 36.93
N VAL A 543 0.95 -32.44 36.79
CA VAL A 543 1.92 -33.52 36.99
C VAL A 543 2.95 -33.07 38.04
N PRO A 544 3.17 -33.84 39.13
CA PRO A 544 4.08 -33.46 40.20
C PRO A 544 5.54 -33.46 39.76
N MET A 545 6.40 -32.84 40.59
CA MET A 545 7.85 -32.70 40.40
C MET A 545 8.62 -34.02 40.63
N ASP A 546 8.23 -35.07 39.91
CA ASP A 546 8.67 -36.45 40.10
C ASP A 546 9.70 -36.90 39.05
N TYR A 547 9.77 -36.22 37.90
CA TYR A 547 10.45 -36.70 36.70
C TYR A 547 11.80 -36.03 36.49
N SER A 548 12.77 -36.76 35.94
CA SER A 548 14.09 -36.22 35.56
C SER A 548 14.09 -35.53 34.19
N PHE A 549 13.01 -35.69 33.41
CA PHE A 549 12.77 -35.08 32.11
C PHE A 549 11.28 -35.24 31.76
N ILE A 550 10.67 -34.26 31.10
CA ILE A 550 9.36 -34.30 30.45
C ILE A 550 9.49 -33.56 29.11
N ASP A 551 8.82 -34.01 28.05
CA ASP A 551 8.82 -33.35 26.74
C ASP A 551 7.44 -33.39 26.07
N PHE A 552 6.97 -32.22 25.64
CA PHE A 552 5.74 -32.04 24.87
C PHE A 552 5.95 -32.20 23.36
N PHE A 553 7.17 -32.44 22.86
CA PHE A 553 7.44 -32.52 21.42
C PHE A 553 6.54 -33.53 20.68
N ASN A 554 6.04 -33.14 19.50
CA ASN A 554 5.12 -33.92 18.66
C ASN A 554 3.78 -34.30 19.35
N LEU A 555 3.22 -33.43 20.21
CA LEU A 555 1.83 -33.56 20.65
C LEU A 555 0.86 -33.30 19.48
N ASP A 556 -0.28 -34.00 19.47
CA ASP A 556 -1.26 -33.80 18.41
C ASP A 556 -2.03 -32.48 18.63
N TYR A 557 -2.04 -31.63 17.60
CA TYR A 557 -2.88 -30.44 17.57
C TYR A 557 -4.33 -30.77 17.14
N LEU A 558 -4.57 -32.01 16.68
CA LEU A 558 -5.90 -32.56 16.38
C LEU A 558 -6.44 -33.46 17.51
N ALA A 559 -5.77 -33.50 18.67
CA ALA A 559 -6.28 -34.19 19.86
C ALA A 559 -7.60 -33.52 20.30
N LYS A 560 -8.74 -34.17 20.00
CA LYS A 560 -10.07 -33.60 20.27
C LYS A 560 -10.39 -33.48 21.77
N HIS A 561 -9.60 -34.12 22.64
CA HIS A 561 -9.81 -34.15 24.08
C HIS A 561 -8.46 -34.24 24.82
N GLU A 562 -8.31 -33.48 25.91
CA GLU A 562 -7.10 -33.46 26.75
C GLU A 562 -6.73 -34.86 27.31
N LYS A 563 -7.73 -35.73 27.53
CA LYS A 563 -7.58 -37.10 28.03
C LYS A 563 -6.68 -38.01 27.16
N ASP A 564 -6.59 -37.71 25.87
CA ASP A 564 -5.89 -38.53 24.87
C ASP A 564 -4.41 -38.10 24.69
N LEU A 565 -4.00 -37.04 25.41
CA LEU A 565 -2.65 -36.48 25.37
C LEU A 565 -1.65 -37.39 26.10
N GLN A 566 -0.61 -37.77 25.37
CA GLN A 566 0.48 -38.61 25.85
C GLN A 566 1.82 -37.93 25.56
N PHE A 567 2.66 -37.83 26.58
CA PHE A 567 3.97 -37.18 26.54
C PHE A 567 5.05 -38.06 27.19
N ILE A 568 6.29 -37.88 26.74
CA ILE A 568 7.43 -38.66 27.24
C ILE A 568 7.88 -38.09 28.57
N ALA A 569 8.21 -38.98 29.50
CA ALA A 569 8.88 -38.63 30.74
C ALA A 569 10.03 -39.60 31.04
N LYS A 570 10.97 -39.16 31.87
CA LYS A 570 12.04 -40.00 32.43
C LYS A 570 11.88 -40.10 33.95
N LYS A 571 11.91 -41.32 34.50
CA LYS A 571 11.85 -41.56 35.95
C LYS A 571 13.06 -42.43 36.34
N GLY A 572 13.96 -41.86 37.14
CA GLY A 572 15.32 -42.37 37.28
C GLY A 572 16.05 -42.33 35.94
N GLU A 573 16.68 -43.44 35.56
CA GLU A 573 17.44 -43.58 34.31
C GLU A 573 16.66 -44.19 33.14
N LYS A 574 15.34 -44.36 33.25
CA LYS A 574 14.51 -44.95 32.20
C LYS A 574 13.40 -44.02 31.71
N PHE A 575 13.13 -44.10 30.42
CA PHE A 575 12.04 -43.41 29.73
C PHE A 575 10.77 -44.26 29.67
N GLY A 576 9.63 -43.57 29.73
CA GLY A 576 8.27 -44.10 29.56
C GLY A 576 7.33 -42.99 29.08
N VAL A 577 6.03 -43.27 29.03
CA VAL A 577 4.99 -42.32 28.60
C VAL A 577 3.91 -42.20 29.66
N ILE A 578 3.50 -40.97 29.94
CA ILE A 578 2.44 -40.60 30.88
C ILE A 578 1.40 -39.69 30.20
N ASN A 579 0.24 -39.52 30.84
CA ASN A 579 -0.80 -38.56 30.45
C ASN A 579 -0.96 -37.43 31.49
N LEU A 580 -1.88 -36.49 31.23
CA LEU A 580 -2.15 -35.36 32.13
C LEU A 580 -2.72 -35.75 33.51
N LYS A 581 -3.15 -37.00 33.71
CA LYS A 581 -3.53 -37.52 35.04
C LYS A 581 -2.35 -38.13 35.82
N ASN A 582 -1.13 -38.02 35.29
CA ASN A 582 0.06 -38.69 35.78
C ASN A 582 -0.02 -40.25 35.73
N GLU A 583 -0.95 -40.81 34.94
CA GLU A 583 -1.09 -42.26 34.75
C GLU A 583 0.03 -42.76 33.81
N THR A 584 0.69 -43.87 34.16
CA THR A 584 1.74 -44.47 33.33
C THR A 584 1.14 -45.32 32.22
N ILE A 585 1.23 -44.83 30.98
CA ILE A 585 0.68 -45.48 29.78
C ILE A 585 1.68 -46.47 29.17
N ILE A 586 2.97 -46.10 29.13
CA ILE A 586 4.05 -46.99 28.69
C ILE A 586 5.10 -47.05 29.82
N PRO A 587 5.42 -48.25 30.36
CA PRO A 587 6.32 -48.39 31.50
C PRO A 587 7.71 -47.79 31.30
N PHE A 588 8.30 -47.28 32.39
CA PHE A 588 9.65 -46.70 32.44
C PHE A 588 10.74 -47.78 32.32
N GLN A 589 10.95 -48.30 31.11
CA GLN A 589 11.90 -49.39 30.83
C GLN A 589 12.94 -49.08 29.74
N TYR A 590 12.74 -48.01 28.95
CA TYR A 590 13.57 -47.72 27.77
C TYR A 590 14.78 -46.84 28.11
N ASN A 591 15.89 -47.06 27.42
CA ASN A 591 17.15 -46.31 27.61
C ASN A 591 17.11 -44.95 26.91
N GLU A 592 16.36 -44.85 25.83
CA GLU A 592 16.21 -43.67 24.97
C GLU A 592 14.81 -43.76 24.34
N MET A 593 14.12 -42.63 24.19
CA MET A 593 12.74 -42.60 23.65
C MET A 593 12.48 -41.27 22.97
N SER A 594 11.70 -41.27 21.88
CA SER A 594 11.27 -40.04 21.19
C SER A 594 9.90 -40.24 20.56
N LYS A 595 9.05 -39.21 20.59
CA LYS A 595 7.76 -39.21 19.91
C LYS A 595 7.98 -38.81 18.45
N ILE A 596 7.64 -39.70 17.52
CA ILE A 596 8.08 -39.62 16.11
C ILE A 596 6.94 -39.32 15.15
N SER A 597 5.71 -39.12 15.61
CA SER A 597 4.60 -38.63 14.79
C SER A 597 3.71 -37.68 15.58
N ASN A 598 2.83 -36.95 14.90
CA ASN A 598 1.73 -36.24 15.57
C ASN A 598 0.73 -37.23 16.21
N THR A 599 0.64 -38.46 15.68
CA THR A 599 -0.06 -39.55 16.36
C THR A 599 0.77 -40.08 17.54
N ASN A 600 0.17 -40.87 18.43
CA ASN A 600 0.90 -41.49 19.55
C ASN A 600 1.78 -42.68 19.06
N LEU A 601 2.81 -42.37 18.26
CA LEU A 601 3.87 -43.28 17.81
C LEU A 601 5.23 -42.84 18.37
N TYR A 602 5.99 -43.80 18.87
CA TYR A 602 7.27 -43.58 19.54
C TYR A 602 8.35 -44.51 18.96
N LYS A 603 9.58 -44.00 18.82
CA LYS A 603 10.75 -44.88 18.81
C LYS A 603 11.21 -45.08 20.24
N ALA A 604 11.45 -46.33 20.62
CA ALA A 604 11.75 -46.71 21.99
C ALA A 604 12.93 -47.69 22.01
N LYS A 605 14.03 -47.29 22.63
CA LYS A 605 15.29 -48.05 22.61
C LYS A 605 15.39 -48.95 23.83
N LYS A 606 15.58 -50.24 23.59
CA LYS A 606 15.92 -51.20 24.64
C LYS A 606 17.31 -51.72 24.34
N ASP A 607 18.22 -51.51 25.28
CA ASP A 607 19.64 -51.80 25.17
C ASP A 607 20.30 -51.08 23.97
N LYS A 608 20.48 -51.74 22.82
CA LYS A 608 21.16 -51.16 21.64
C LYS A 608 20.24 -50.67 20.52
N LEU A 609 19.05 -51.26 20.36
CA LEU A 609 18.19 -51.06 19.18
C LEU A 609 16.84 -50.42 19.55
N PHE A 610 16.26 -49.71 18.58
CA PHE A 610 14.90 -49.15 18.67
C PHE A 610 13.85 -50.14 18.18
N SER A 611 12.71 -50.21 18.87
CA SER A 611 11.44 -50.61 18.28
C SER A 611 10.58 -49.38 17.97
N ILE A 612 9.60 -49.54 17.08
CA ILE A 612 8.54 -48.56 16.84
C ILE A 612 7.29 -49.05 17.55
N ILE A 613 6.78 -48.27 18.52
CA ILE A 613 5.62 -48.64 19.36
C ILE A 613 4.51 -47.58 19.30
N ASN A 614 3.28 -48.02 19.46
CA ASN A 614 2.10 -47.16 19.50
C ASN A 614 1.74 -46.69 20.93
N GLY A 615 0.69 -45.89 21.06
CA GLY A 615 0.18 -45.32 22.31
C GLY A 615 -0.37 -46.31 23.34
N SER A 616 -0.24 -47.62 23.11
CA SER A 616 -0.47 -48.69 24.10
C SER A 616 0.82 -49.47 24.45
N GLY A 617 1.99 -49.00 23.99
CA GLY A 617 3.28 -49.66 24.16
C GLY A 617 3.50 -50.87 23.24
N LYS A 618 2.54 -51.23 22.38
CA LYS A 618 2.65 -52.36 21.46
C LYS A 618 3.51 -51.99 20.24
N PRO A 619 4.43 -52.86 19.78
CA PRO A 619 5.17 -52.63 18.55
C PRO A 619 4.25 -52.68 17.33
N ILE A 620 4.50 -51.82 16.34
CA ILE A 620 3.84 -51.90 15.02
C ILE A 620 4.58 -52.82 14.04
N SER A 621 5.86 -53.12 14.32
CA SER A 621 6.68 -54.02 13.52
C SER A 621 7.46 -54.98 14.41
N ASN A 622 7.64 -56.22 13.94
CA ASN A 622 8.44 -57.24 14.64
C ASN A 622 9.96 -57.01 14.52
N GLU A 623 10.39 -56.02 13.73
CA GLU A 623 11.80 -55.72 13.50
C GLU A 623 12.33 -54.60 14.40
N LEU A 624 13.63 -54.68 14.72
CA LEU A 624 14.37 -53.70 15.50
C LEU A 624 15.38 -52.96 14.62
N PHE A 625 15.64 -51.70 14.93
CA PHE A 625 16.35 -50.74 14.08
C PHE A 625 17.52 -50.06 14.80
N ASP A 626 18.57 -49.71 14.04
CA ASP A 626 19.69 -48.88 14.53
C ASP A 626 19.25 -47.41 14.71
N GLN A 627 18.34 -46.93 13.84
CA GLN A 627 17.75 -45.59 13.90
C GLN A 627 16.38 -45.58 13.21
N VAL A 628 15.49 -44.70 13.68
CA VAL A 628 14.18 -44.42 13.08
C VAL A 628 13.98 -42.89 12.98
N ALA A 629 13.54 -42.42 11.82
CA ALA A 629 13.18 -41.02 11.56
C ALA A 629 11.75 -40.68 12.04
N ASN A 630 11.31 -39.43 11.88
CA ASN A 630 9.90 -39.10 12.10
C ASN A 630 9.00 -39.65 10.97
N PHE A 631 7.73 -39.87 11.31
CA PHE A 631 6.64 -40.19 10.39
C PHE A 631 6.11 -38.91 9.74
N GLU A 632 6.40 -38.74 8.47
CA GLU A 632 6.00 -37.61 7.63
C GLU A 632 4.77 -37.96 6.79
N ARG A 633 3.90 -36.98 6.50
CA ARG A 633 2.75 -37.15 5.58
C ARG A 633 3.23 -37.16 4.12
N VAL A 634 2.73 -38.10 3.32
CA VAL A 634 3.15 -38.28 1.91
C VAL A 634 2.22 -37.66 0.87
N ASN A 635 1.03 -37.21 1.28
CA ASN A 635 0.06 -36.58 0.38
C ASN A 635 -0.63 -35.38 1.06
N GLU A 636 -1.20 -34.49 0.24
CA GLU A 636 -1.83 -33.23 0.69
C GLU A 636 -3.08 -33.46 1.58
N TYR A 637 -3.68 -34.65 1.51
CA TYR A 637 -4.87 -35.04 2.27
C TYR A 637 -4.57 -35.81 3.57
N GLY A 638 -3.32 -36.24 3.80
CA GLY A 638 -2.78 -36.55 5.12
C GLY A 638 -3.16 -37.89 5.77
N GLU A 639 -3.70 -38.84 5.02
CA GLU A 639 -4.03 -40.18 5.55
C GLU A 639 -2.78 -41.04 5.76
N GLU A 640 -1.97 -41.25 4.71
CA GLU A 640 -0.75 -42.07 4.79
C GLU A 640 0.42 -41.28 5.39
N ARG A 641 1.12 -41.91 6.35
CA ARG A 641 2.40 -41.47 6.90
C ARG A 641 3.46 -42.53 6.67
N ILE A 642 4.70 -42.10 6.41
CA ILE A 642 5.85 -43.00 6.34
C ILE A 642 7.03 -42.47 7.16
N ALA A 643 7.87 -43.38 7.65
CA ALA A 643 9.15 -43.06 8.28
C ALA A 643 10.30 -43.82 7.59
N LEU A 644 11.49 -43.23 7.66
CA LEU A 644 12.74 -43.90 7.27
C LEU A 644 13.26 -44.75 8.45
N THR A 645 13.53 -46.01 8.19
CA THR A 645 14.08 -46.99 9.14
C THR A 645 15.44 -47.47 8.68
N PHE A 646 16.37 -47.64 9.62
CA PHE A 646 17.76 -48.02 9.33
C PHE A 646 18.17 -49.25 10.14
N LYS A 647 18.80 -50.22 9.47
CA LYS A 647 19.33 -51.44 10.09
C LYS A 647 20.49 -51.99 9.28
N GLU A 648 21.62 -52.30 9.93
CA GLU A 648 22.81 -52.92 9.30
C GLU A 648 23.32 -52.13 8.08
N GLY A 649 23.27 -50.79 8.16
CA GLY A 649 23.66 -49.88 7.07
C GLY A 649 22.68 -49.82 5.89
N LYS A 650 21.50 -50.43 6.01
CA LYS A 650 20.44 -50.42 4.99
C LYS A 650 19.23 -49.63 5.47
N MET A 651 18.64 -48.85 4.57
CA MET A 651 17.43 -48.06 4.78
C MET A 651 16.22 -48.75 4.14
N ARG A 652 15.06 -48.68 4.82
CA ARG A 652 13.73 -49.00 4.28
C ARG A 652 12.71 -47.96 4.73
N ILE A 653 11.66 -47.81 3.92
CA ILE A 653 10.48 -47.01 4.25
C ILE A 653 9.42 -47.90 4.90
N ILE A 654 8.84 -47.45 6.00
CA ILE A 654 7.74 -48.13 6.72
C ILE A 654 6.53 -47.20 6.85
N ASP A 655 5.30 -47.73 6.80
CA ASP A 655 4.09 -46.96 7.17
C ASP A 655 3.77 -47.04 8.68
N ASP A 656 2.82 -46.20 9.10
CA ASP A 656 2.31 -46.14 10.47
C ASP A 656 1.51 -47.38 10.91
N ASN A 657 1.23 -48.29 9.98
CA ASN A 657 0.68 -49.63 10.22
C ASN A 657 1.78 -50.72 10.34
N GLY A 658 3.05 -50.37 10.11
CA GLY A 658 4.21 -51.26 10.25
C GLY A 658 4.65 -51.98 8.98
N ASN A 659 4.07 -51.68 7.82
CA ASN A 659 4.38 -52.35 6.55
C ASN A 659 5.55 -51.64 5.84
N PHE A 660 6.51 -52.42 5.33
CA PHE A 660 7.61 -51.87 4.52
C PHE A 660 7.15 -51.58 3.08
N LYS A 661 7.38 -50.35 2.62
CA LYS A 661 7.04 -49.87 1.27
C LYS A 661 8.16 -50.08 0.24
N THR A 662 9.41 -50.27 0.70
CA THR A 662 10.59 -50.39 -0.17
C THR A 662 11.47 -51.58 0.20
N GLN A 663 12.24 -52.05 -0.78
CA GLN A 663 13.35 -52.99 -0.56
C GLN A 663 14.53 -52.30 0.14
N PRO A 664 15.41 -53.03 0.84
CA PRO A 664 16.58 -52.45 1.51
C PRO A 664 17.57 -51.79 0.55
N VAL A 665 17.89 -50.52 0.77
CA VAL A 665 18.92 -49.76 0.01
C VAL A 665 20.09 -49.42 0.94
N SER A 666 21.34 -49.57 0.50
CA SER A 666 22.52 -49.16 1.28
C SER A 666 22.50 -47.64 1.51
N MET A 667 22.41 -47.20 2.77
CA MET A 667 22.26 -45.76 3.09
C MET A 667 22.51 -45.48 4.58
N LYS A 668 23.15 -44.35 4.88
CA LYS A 668 23.40 -43.87 6.26
C LYS A 668 22.27 -42.96 6.76
N PRO A 669 21.88 -43.02 8.05
CA PRO A 669 20.92 -42.09 8.64
C PRO A 669 21.47 -40.67 8.76
N HIS A 670 20.60 -39.67 8.92
CA HIS A 670 21.02 -38.29 9.15
C HIS A 670 21.69 -38.13 10.51
N LYS A 671 22.59 -37.15 10.57
CA LYS A 671 22.96 -36.43 11.79
C LYS A 671 22.52 -34.99 11.57
N GLY A 672 21.82 -34.41 12.53
CA GLY A 672 21.29 -33.05 12.43
C GLY A 672 20.53 -32.70 13.71
N PHE A 673 19.96 -31.51 13.74
CA PHE A 673 19.35 -30.96 14.96
C PHE A 673 17.84 -31.24 15.02
N ALA A 674 17.37 -31.80 16.14
CA ALA A 674 15.95 -32.08 16.33
C ALA A 674 15.16 -30.85 16.78
N LYS A 675 15.76 -29.95 17.58
CA LYS A 675 15.17 -28.65 17.94
C LYS A 675 15.91 -27.52 17.24
N PHE A 676 15.24 -26.39 17.05
CA PHE A 676 15.85 -25.25 16.36
C PHE A 676 16.86 -24.53 17.26
N ASP A 677 16.57 -24.47 18.57
CA ASP A 677 17.50 -23.95 19.57
C ASP A 677 18.81 -24.76 19.61
N ASP A 678 18.76 -26.10 19.45
CA ASP A 678 19.98 -26.93 19.38
C ASP A 678 20.89 -26.50 18.22
N LEU A 679 20.31 -26.26 17.04
CA LEU A 679 21.02 -25.77 15.85
C LEU A 679 21.62 -24.39 16.09
N LYS A 680 20.81 -23.49 16.66
CA LYS A 680 21.15 -22.09 16.97
C LYS A 680 22.28 -21.98 18.00
N MET A 681 22.23 -22.80 19.06
CA MET A 681 23.27 -22.88 20.09
C MET A 681 24.56 -23.52 19.56
N GLU A 682 24.47 -24.60 18.79
CA GLU A 682 25.67 -25.22 18.21
C GLU A 682 26.33 -24.29 17.18
N LEU A 683 25.57 -23.53 16.39
CA LEU A 683 26.10 -22.50 15.49
C LEU A 683 26.95 -21.47 16.25
N ILE A 684 26.40 -20.89 17.33
CA ILE A 684 27.13 -19.93 18.18
C ILE A 684 28.44 -20.58 18.68
N LYS A 685 28.36 -21.80 19.19
CA LYS A 685 29.50 -22.57 19.70
C LYS A 685 30.58 -22.87 18.65
N VAL A 686 30.25 -23.14 17.39
CA VAL A 686 31.25 -23.37 16.33
C VAL A 686 31.81 -22.08 15.73
N LEU A 687 31.06 -20.97 15.78
CA LEU A 687 31.55 -19.64 15.43
C LEU A 687 32.50 -19.06 16.51
N ASP A 688 32.26 -19.38 17.79
CA ASP A 688 33.12 -18.99 18.92
C ASP A 688 34.33 -19.91 19.13
N ASN A 689 34.35 -21.11 18.53
CA ASN A 689 35.50 -21.99 18.54
C ASN A 689 36.69 -21.35 17.79
N PRO A 690 37.91 -21.25 18.35
CA PRO A 690 39.08 -20.76 17.61
C PRO A 690 39.50 -21.66 16.44
N ASP A 691 39.10 -22.94 16.43
CA ASP A 691 39.29 -23.84 15.28
C ASP A 691 38.11 -23.74 14.29
N ASP A 692 38.42 -23.70 13.00
CA ASP A 692 37.46 -23.68 11.90
C ASP A 692 36.96 -25.08 11.49
N ASN A 693 37.68 -26.16 11.84
CA ASN A 693 37.29 -27.53 11.49
C ASN A 693 35.87 -27.90 11.95
N ALA A 694 35.41 -27.33 13.07
CA ALA A 694 34.07 -27.56 13.62
C ALA A 694 32.94 -27.00 12.75
N LEU A 695 33.22 -26.01 11.87
CA LEU A 695 32.24 -25.46 10.94
C LEU A 695 31.87 -26.47 9.84
N LEU A 696 32.77 -27.38 9.47
CA LEU A 696 32.51 -28.42 8.47
C LEU A 696 31.55 -29.48 9.03
N GLU A 697 31.79 -29.96 10.26
CA GLU A 697 30.87 -30.89 10.93
C GLU A 697 29.50 -30.24 11.21
N PHE A 698 29.45 -28.92 11.40
CA PHE A 698 28.19 -28.18 11.47
C PHE A 698 27.49 -28.08 10.11
N ALA A 699 28.22 -27.80 9.02
CA ALA A 699 27.69 -27.80 7.66
C ALA A 699 27.09 -29.17 7.26
N GLU A 700 27.77 -30.27 7.59
CA GLU A 700 27.24 -31.64 7.42
C GLU A 700 25.89 -31.85 8.13
N LYS A 701 25.74 -31.31 9.36
CA LYS A 701 24.54 -31.47 10.21
C LYS A 701 23.33 -30.65 9.75
N ILE A 702 23.51 -29.67 8.85
CA ILE A 702 22.42 -28.83 8.34
C ILE A 702 22.19 -28.95 6.82
N THR A 703 23.02 -29.73 6.12
CA THR A 703 22.85 -29.99 4.68
C THR A 703 22.07 -31.29 4.46
N PRO A 704 21.08 -31.37 3.56
CA PRO A 704 20.31 -32.59 3.38
C PRO A 704 21.16 -33.67 2.71
N SER A 705 21.66 -34.61 3.52
CA SER A 705 22.38 -35.80 3.04
C SER A 705 21.52 -36.69 2.12
N GLU A 706 22.16 -37.58 1.37
CA GLU A 706 21.59 -38.37 0.26
C GLU A 706 20.20 -38.98 0.53
N HIS A 707 19.94 -39.52 1.73
CA HIS A 707 18.66 -40.15 2.06
C HIS A 707 17.50 -39.15 2.22
N LEU A 708 17.78 -37.91 2.65
CA LEU A 708 16.77 -36.85 2.64
C LEU A 708 16.47 -36.43 1.20
N VAL A 709 17.50 -36.28 0.36
CA VAL A 709 17.33 -36.01 -1.08
C VAL A 709 16.54 -37.15 -1.76
N TYR A 710 16.82 -38.41 -1.43
CA TYR A 710 16.04 -39.57 -1.90
C TYR A 710 14.57 -39.50 -1.45
N PHE A 711 14.30 -39.19 -0.19
CA PHE A 711 12.94 -39.04 0.34
C PHE A 711 12.17 -37.90 -0.38
N LEU A 712 12.80 -36.74 -0.55
CA LEU A 712 12.19 -35.58 -1.22
C LEU A 712 11.93 -35.83 -2.72
N LYS A 713 12.78 -36.63 -3.38
CA LYS A 713 12.59 -37.08 -4.77
C LYS A 713 11.38 -38.00 -4.94
N ASN A 714 11.21 -38.98 -4.06
CA ASN A 714 10.16 -40.00 -4.19
C ASN A 714 8.80 -39.55 -3.63
N TYR A 715 8.77 -38.59 -2.70
CA TYR A 715 7.53 -38.09 -2.07
C TYR A 715 7.44 -36.54 -2.21
N PRO A 716 7.17 -36.01 -3.41
CA PRO A 716 7.12 -34.57 -3.64
C PRO A 716 5.78 -33.94 -3.19
N ASN A 717 5.86 -32.99 -2.26
CA ASN A 717 4.86 -31.95 -2.05
C ASN A 717 5.32 -30.66 -2.78
N LYS A 718 4.43 -29.68 -2.97
CA LYS A 718 4.60 -28.53 -3.89
C LYS A 718 5.91 -27.74 -3.73
N MET A 719 6.49 -27.65 -2.54
CA MET A 719 7.77 -26.96 -2.30
C MET A 719 9.04 -27.81 -2.53
N ARG A 720 8.93 -29.08 -2.94
CA ARG A 720 10.07 -30.03 -2.94
C ARG A 720 10.85 -30.09 -4.27
N ASP A 721 10.46 -29.36 -5.30
CA ASP A 721 11.07 -29.50 -6.64
C ASP A 721 12.53 -29.00 -6.71
N GLU A 722 12.85 -27.86 -6.11
CA GLU A 722 14.23 -27.33 -6.02
C GLU A 722 15.16 -28.33 -5.30
N PHE A 723 14.65 -29.01 -4.28
CA PHE A 723 15.38 -29.97 -3.45
C PHE A 723 15.74 -31.27 -4.20
N LYS A 724 15.15 -31.53 -5.37
CA LYS A 724 15.44 -32.73 -6.18
C LYS A 724 16.83 -32.68 -6.84
N TYR A 725 17.45 -31.51 -6.96
CA TYR A 725 18.70 -31.33 -7.71
C TYR A 725 19.92 -31.06 -6.82
N ILE A 726 19.76 -31.15 -5.49
CA ILE A 726 20.85 -30.99 -4.52
C ILE A 726 21.91 -32.09 -4.70
N SER A 727 23.18 -31.67 -4.80
CA SER A 727 24.35 -32.50 -4.52
C SER A 727 24.82 -32.20 -3.09
N PRO A 728 24.72 -33.16 -2.14
CA PRO A 728 25.06 -32.90 -0.74
C PRO A 728 26.51 -32.43 -0.54
N GLU A 729 27.47 -33.01 -1.25
CA GLU A 729 28.89 -32.66 -1.15
C GLU A 729 29.16 -31.20 -1.55
N TYR A 730 28.51 -30.74 -2.64
CA TYR A 730 28.63 -29.37 -3.11
C TYR A 730 28.03 -28.36 -2.13
N GLU A 731 26.84 -28.66 -1.58
CA GLU A 731 26.17 -27.74 -0.66
C GLU A 731 26.82 -27.72 0.73
N ILE A 732 27.42 -28.83 1.21
CA ILE A 732 28.27 -28.83 2.41
C ILE A 732 29.42 -27.82 2.24
N GLN A 733 30.13 -27.88 1.11
CA GLN A 733 31.23 -26.95 0.82
C GLN A 733 30.74 -25.50 0.69
N LYS A 734 29.64 -25.27 -0.04
CA LYS A 734 29.02 -23.93 -0.22
C LYS A 734 28.60 -23.30 1.11
N ILE A 735 28.08 -24.11 2.04
CA ILE A 735 27.71 -23.67 3.40
C ILE A 735 28.95 -23.44 4.27
N TYR A 736 29.94 -24.33 4.22
CA TYR A 736 31.21 -24.21 4.96
C TYR A 736 31.99 -22.95 4.57
N GLU A 737 32.10 -22.63 3.28
CA GLU A 737 32.71 -21.39 2.79
C GLU A 737 31.95 -20.14 3.26
N GLY A 738 30.62 -20.20 3.30
CA GLY A 738 29.77 -19.14 3.85
C GLY A 738 29.99 -18.93 5.36
N LEU A 739 30.09 -20.02 6.12
CA LEU A 739 30.36 -20.00 7.57
C LEU A 739 31.76 -19.44 7.87
N LEU A 740 32.79 -19.88 7.15
CA LEU A 740 34.16 -19.35 7.23
C LEU A 740 34.17 -17.84 7.00
N LYS A 741 33.53 -17.40 5.91
CA LYS A 741 33.45 -15.98 5.56
C LYS A 741 32.77 -15.20 6.69
N PHE A 742 31.56 -15.58 7.10
CA PHE A 742 30.81 -14.91 8.15
C PHE A 742 31.59 -14.85 9.48
N LYS A 743 32.27 -15.95 9.87
CA LYS A 743 33.09 -16.00 11.08
C LYS A 743 34.19 -14.94 11.08
N HIS A 744 34.93 -14.84 9.97
CA HIS A 744 36.12 -13.98 9.87
C HIS A 744 35.83 -12.54 9.39
N SER A 745 34.69 -12.28 8.73
CA SER A 745 34.30 -10.92 8.29
C SER A 745 33.20 -10.25 9.11
N GLU A 746 32.41 -11.00 9.88
CA GLU A 746 31.28 -10.47 10.65
C GLU A 746 31.30 -10.87 12.14
N TRP A 747 31.63 -12.11 12.52
CA TRP A 747 31.48 -12.59 13.91
C TRP A 747 32.65 -12.30 14.87
N SER A 748 33.89 -12.54 14.45
CA SER A 748 35.07 -12.59 15.32
C SER A 748 35.33 -11.31 16.13
N ASP A 749 35.74 -11.46 17.40
CA ASP A 749 36.03 -10.31 18.27
C ASP A 749 37.30 -9.50 17.89
N LYS A 750 38.02 -9.95 16.85
CA LYS A 750 39.12 -9.21 16.20
C LYS A 750 38.62 -8.13 15.23
N ILE A 751 37.33 -8.14 14.87
CA ILE A 751 36.72 -7.18 13.93
C ILE A 751 36.35 -5.89 14.68
N PRO A 752 36.57 -4.69 14.11
CA PRO A 752 36.13 -3.43 14.71
C PRO A 752 34.62 -3.42 15.00
N GLU A 753 34.21 -2.72 16.07
CA GLU A 753 32.84 -2.80 16.58
C GLU A 753 31.78 -2.32 15.56
N GLU A 754 32.13 -1.34 14.71
CA GLU A 754 31.26 -0.81 13.67
C GLU A 754 31.02 -1.78 12.48
N TYR A 755 31.83 -2.83 12.34
CA TYR A 755 31.66 -3.89 11.33
C TYR A 755 31.28 -5.26 11.95
N ARG A 756 31.26 -5.37 13.29
CA ARG A 756 30.98 -6.64 13.97
C ARG A 756 29.47 -6.92 13.99
N TYR A 757 29.12 -8.17 13.75
CA TYR A 757 27.76 -8.67 13.88
C TYR A 757 27.26 -8.49 15.31
N ASN A 758 26.16 -7.75 15.49
CA ASN A 758 25.48 -7.64 16.77
C ASN A 758 24.90 -9.01 17.16
N ARG A 759 25.65 -9.76 18.00
CA ARG A 759 25.28 -11.11 18.45
C ARG A 759 23.87 -11.18 19.08
N SER A 760 23.36 -10.07 19.59
CA SER A 760 21.97 -9.94 20.07
C SER A 760 20.93 -10.31 19.02
N HIS A 761 21.20 -10.06 17.73
CA HIS A 761 20.32 -10.44 16.63
C HIS A 761 20.19 -11.97 16.50
N LEU A 762 21.22 -12.74 16.84
CA LEU A 762 21.11 -14.20 16.90
C LEU A 762 20.52 -14.65 18.25
N ILE A 763 21.02 -14.13 19.37
CA ILE A 763 20.73 -14.63 20.72
C ILE A 763 19.34 -14.20 21.23
N ASN A 764 18.99 -12.91 21.12
CA ASN A 764 17.84 -12.33 21.83
C ASN A 764 16.53 -12.35 21.03
N VAL A 765 16.60 -12.63 19.72
CA VAL A 765 15.44 -12.70 18.82
C VAL A 765 14.84 -14.11 18.87
N MET A 766 13.51 -14.18 18.98
CA MET A 766 12.77 -15.44 19.02
C MET A 766 12.50 -15.98 17.62
N ASP A 767 12.61 -17.30 17.52
CA ASP A 767 12.36 -18.10 16.34
C ASP A 767 11.13 -19.00 16.60
N TYR A 768 10.26 -19.18 15.61
CA TYR A 768 9.04 -19.97 15.71
C TYR A 768 8.76 -20.75 14.43
N MET A 769 8.07 -21.88 14.57
CA MET A 769 7.82 -22.82 13.47
C MET A 769 6.54 -22.44 12.71
N THR A 770 6.48 -22.67 11.39
CA THR A 770 5.27 -22.38 10.58
C THR A 770 4.88 -23.45 9.55
N ILE A 771 3.57 -23.68 9.47
CA ILE A 771 2.77 -24.23 8.36
C ILE A 771 2.98 -23.58 6.98
N LYS A 772 3.75 -24.16 6.05
CA LYS A 772 3.55 -23.88 4.61
C LYS A 772 3.61 -25.14 3.76
N GLU A 773 2.51 -25.44 3.05
CA GLU A 773 2.42 -26.52 2.03
C GLU A 773 2.91 -27.91 2.50
N GLY A 774 2.70 -28.22 3.78
CA GLY A 774 3.14 -29.47 4.41
C GLY A 774 4.64 -29.55 4.73
N VAL A 775 5.36 -28.42 4.66
CA VAL A 775 6.76 -28.29 5.06
C VAL A 775 6.86 -27.40 6.30
N VAL A 776 7.55 -27.89 7.32
CA VAL A 776 7.88 -27.12 8.51
C VAL A 776 8.95 -26.09 8.14
N MET A 777 8.69 -24.79 8.33
CA MET A 777 9.71 -23.74 8.18
C MET A 777 10.00 -23.07 9.53
N ASN A 778 11.18 -22.47 9.67
CA ASN A 778 11.41 -21.43 10.68
C ASN A 778 10.79 -20.08 10.24
N LYS A 779 10.56 -19.18 11.19
CA LYS A 779 10.22 -17.76 11.01
C LYS A 779 10.53 -16.98 12.31
N ARG A 780 10.69 -15.66 12.25
CA ARG A 780 10.92 -14.78 13.41
C ARG A 780 9.74 -13.87 13.74
N THR A 781 9.68 -13.41 14.99
CA THR A 781 8.76 -12.35 15.45
C THR A 781 8.95 -11.06 14.65
N THR A 782 10.18 -10.77 14.26
CA THR A 782 10.58 -9.63 13.43
C THR A 782 11.25 -10.13 12.14
N ASP A 783 10.64 -9.82 11.00
CA ASP A 783 10.96 -10.43 9.70
C ASP A 783 12.32 -10.03 9.08
N TRP A 784 13.12 -9.21 9.76
CA TRP A 784 14.41 -8.69 9.27
C TRP A 784 15.60 -8.98 10.22
N ASP A 785 15.34 -9.44 11.44
CA ASP A 785 16.29 -9.31 12.56
C ASP A 785 17.35 -10.43 12.62
N TYR A 786 17.65 -11.09 11.50
CA TYR A 786 18.86 -11.93 11.42
C TYR A 786 20.14 -11.11 11.28
N GLY A 787 20.08 -9.81 10.99
CA GLY A 787 21.22 -8.89 10.97
C GLY A 787 22.25 -9.10 9.85
N SER A 788 22.22 -10.26 9.18
CA SER A 788 23.09 -10.61 8.05
C SER A 788 22.32 -11.47 7.06
N ARG A 789 22.45 -11.16 5.75
CA ARG A 789 21.82 -11.92 4.66
C ARG A 789 22.32 -13.37 4.58
N PHE A 790 23.51 -13.64 5.10
CA PHE A 790 24.03 -15.01 5.18
C PHE A 790 23.24 -15.83 6.19
N LEU A 791 23.14 -15.36 7.45
CA LEU A 791 22.33 -16.01 8.48
C LEU A 791 20.85 -16.09 8.10
N GLU A 792 20.33 -15.09 7.39
CA GLU A 792 18.98 -15.13 6.86
C GLU A 792 18.76 -16.32 5.92
N LYS A 793 19.58 -16.49 4.86
CA LYS A 793 19.50 -17.65 3.97
C LYS A 793 19.76 -18.99 4.70
N LEU A 794 20.65 -18.97 5.70
CA LEU A 794 21.06 -20.15 6.45
C LEU A 794 19.95 -20.67 7.40
N LEU A 795 19.24 -19.75 8.07
CA LEU A 795 18.41 -20.03 9.25
C LEU A 795 16.95 -19.57 9.14
N ARG A 796 16.64 -18.45 8.45
CA ARG A 796 15.26 -17.92 8.36
C ARG A 796 14.35 -18.89 7.64
N ASN A 797 14.80 -19.36 6.48
CA ASN A 797 14.01 -20.21 5.59
C ASN A 797 14.28 -21.71 5.81
N SER A 798 15.15 -22.07 6.77
CA SER A 798 15.46 -23.47 7.10
C SER A 798 14.19 -24.28 7.35
N ILE A 799 14.21 -25.56 6.94
CA ILE A 799 13.05 -26.44 6.99
C ILE A 799 13.32 -27.69 7.81
N LYS A 800 12.26 -28.31 8.34
CA LYS A 800 12.35 -29.60 9.03
C LYS A 800 11.93 -30.75 8.11
N ILE A 801 12.75 -31.79 8.05
CA ILE A 801 12.55 -32.97 7.20
C ILE A 801 12.90 -34.23 8.00
N ASN A 802 11.99 -35.21 8.05
CA ASN A 802 12.18 -36.47 8.78
C ASN A 802 12.54 -36.28 10.27
N GLY A 803 12.17 -35.13 10.84
CA GLY A 803 12.44 -34.72 12.21
C GLY A 803 13.67 -33.81 12.42
N PHE A 804 14.48 -33.56 11.40
CA PHE A 804 15.72 -32.76 11.52
C PHE A 804 15.63 -31.41 10.81
N TRP A 805 16.25 -30.38 11.37
CA TRP A 805 16.39 -29.06 10.75
C TRP A 805 17.51 -29.03 9.70
N VAL A 806 17.18 -28.47 8.54
CA VAL A 806 17.98 -28.44 7.32
C VAL A 806 17.97 -27.01 6.77
N SER A 807 19.15 -26.47 6.46
CA SER A 807 19.28 -25.15 5.85
C SER A 807 18.72 -25.12 4.42
N THR A 808 18.22 -23.97 3.97
CA THR A 808 17.78 -23.74 2.57
C THR A 808 18.78 -22.89 1.78
N TYR A 809 20.04 -22.83 2.21
CA TYR A 809 21.09 -22.02 1.58
C TYR A 809 21.38 -22.39 0.11
N PHE A 810 20.94 -23.56 -0.35
CA PHE A 810 20.97 -23.99 -1.76
C PHE A 810 19.92 -23.34 -2.65
N ALA A 811 18.78 -22.91 -2.11
CA ALA A 811 17.63 -22.43 -2.89
C ALA A 811 17.75 -20.98 -3.38
N TYR A 812 18.88 -20.31 -3.11
CA TYR A 812 19.06 -18.86 -3.33
C TYR A 812 20.52 -18.47 -3.65
#